data_AF-A0A946KYQ1-F1
#
_entry.id   AF-A0A946KYQ1-F1
#
_cell.length_a   1.000
_cell.length_b   1.000
_cell.length_c   1.000
_cell.angle_alpha   90.00
_cell.angle_beta   90.00
_cell.angle_gamma   90.00
#
_symmetry.space_group_name_H-M   'P 1'
#
loop_
_entity.id
_entity.type
_entity.pdbx_description
1 polymer ?
#
loop_
_entity_poly.entity_id
_entity_poly.type
_entity_poly.pdbx_seq_one_letter_code
_entity_poly.pdbx_strand_id
1 'polypeptide(L)'
;AKEEASNPDLQFRMQGNAFQGAFFAASPLMERANLTEEELFKSIEAQLQSKFGGKGANVVADNLRVVRRGFDEIVEITNKEISSGATQIKKETKLPIMLKQMPKGDEMRSDIHHFWEQTGSFYLSGQGNENLVDPLIATSLIPAATGVYRDMTQIRFEYPKFITENCTACGDCYTTCPDSAIPGLVNSVSDVFATAIERIETKGTLTSHLRRETRTVEKKLRALIETQGEQAIVSQLLDQAVLETLSESEFEGTKKEKLEKEFALFLDSIGGFEFSITKPYYSNKEKKQKGTGGLFSITINPYTCKGCMECVQVCDDGALVAETQTQDSIDTLRKDWAFWLDLPTTKEEYIRIDDLEEKIGALETLLLDKKNYNSLISGDGACLGCGEKTAIHIFTGTVTALMQPRVKKHISELDDLINRMETHIRLKLASSMDLSDTSAINSVVAENEDNDLTLSALSEQLSDPTVDEPVDQKWLKWATQLLEKLRHLKWLYTDGKNHVGRAEMGIVNATGCTSVWGSTFPFSPYPFPWTSHLFQDSPSVAMGLFEGHMSKMAEGFKAVRMAKLELEGKYDEVEHGSFFTYFDWKKFSDEEWQLCPPVTAVGGDGAMYDIGFQNLSRALASGMPIKVLILDTQVYSNTGGQSCTSGFIGQVADMAPYGKVMKGKTEIRKEMGIIGMAHRTSYILQSSQANVTHMIEGFIDGLNSRRPAMFNLYTTCQPEHGVADDATDMQTKMALESRAYPMFKYDPDEGTTFKECCDIEGNPSIDQDWVTYDLTYTDENGKEAKMTLPFTFADWALTEGRFRKQFSKAPQAAWNDDMVPLHEFLDMEEDDREGLFPYIWAVDNKNQLMRVLVAQEIVLSCEERRDFWHQLRSLAGEDPADQVDAAAIANQAKAEMAQSVASSLLSLAGGDPSALGDMAAAPAGGNGAATSTATAADFEPVWIETPECTACDECVEIAPQTFQYNDDKLAVVINPSANSYKEIVKAAEKCTAECIHPGTPWNMSEKDIEKLTKRAEKYQ
;
A
#
# COMPACT_ATOMS: atom_id res chain seq x y z
N ALA A 1 -28.56 21.67 15.62
CA ALA A 1 -27.94 20.32 15.63
C ALA A 1 -26.64 20.30 16.43
N LYS A 2 -25.57 20.99 15.98
CA LYS A 2 -24.28 21.08 16.71
C LYS A 2 -24.43 21.58 18.15
N GLU A 3 -25.25 22.59 18.37
CA GLU A 3 -25.50 23.17 19.70
C GLU A 3 -26.38 22.32 20.62
N GLU A 4 -27.15 21.36 20.07
CA GLU A 4 -28.18 20.64 20.82
C GLU A 4 -27.84 19.17 21.09
N ALA A 5 -26.91 18.60 20.32
CA ALA A 5 -26.55 17.19 20.41
C ALA A 5 -25.72 16.93 21.66
N SER A 6 -26.24 16.12 22.60
CA SER A 6 -25.47 15.66 23.77
C SER A 6 -24.36 14.66 23.44
N ASN A 7 -24.36 14.10 22.23
CA ASN A 7 -23.31 13.23 21.71
C ASN A 7 -22.85 13.74 20.32
N PRO A 8 -21.55 14.01 20.12
CA PRO A 8 -20.99 14.43 18.83
C PRO A 8 -21.40 13.54 17.64
N ASP A 9 -21.48 12.23 17.82
CA ASP A 9 -21.85 11.25 16.77
C ASP A 9 -23.27 11.43 16.24
N LEU A 10 -24.12 12.10 17.02
CA LEU A 10 -25.51 12.35 16.66
C LEU A 10 -25.69 13.66 15.88
N GLN A 11 -24.69 14.53 15.85
CA GLN A 11 -24.77 15.85 15.22
C GLN A 11 -25.20 15.75 13.75
N PHE A 12 -24.54 14.90 12.96
CA PHE A 12 -24.85 14.75 11.53
C PHE A 12 -26.24 14.17 11.30
N ARG A 13 -26.63 13.16 12.09
CA ARG A 13 -27.95 12.53 12.01
C ARG A 13 -29.06 13.52 12.35
N MET A 14 -28.81 14.44 13.28
CA MET A 14 -29.76 15.47 13.70
C MET A 14 -29.95 16.59 12.66
N GLN A 15 -29.07 16.77 11.68
CA GLN A 15 -29.26 17.79 10.64
C GLN A 15 -30.54 17.55 9.83
N GLY A 16 -30.84 16.30 9.49
CA GLY A 16 -32.10 15.93 8.84
C GLY A 16 -33.34 16.31 9.65
N ASN A 17 -33.24 16.27 10.98
CA ASN A 17 -34.33 16.67 11.87
C ASN A 17 -34.53 18.19 11.91
N ALA A 18 -33.47 19.00 11.75
CA ALA A 18 -33.60 20.44 11.57
C ALA A 18 -34.36 20.75 10.26
N PHE A 19 -33.99 20.09 9.17
CA PHE A 19 -34.70 20.21 7.89
C PHE A 19 -36.15 19.71 7.96
N GLN A 20 -36.42 18.67 8.74
CA GLN A 20 -37.78 18.20 8.99
C GLN A 20 -38.63 19.30 9.66
N GLY A 21 -38.09 19.98 10.68
CA GLY A 21 -38.75 21.13 11.31
C GLY A 21 -39.03 22.24 10.30
N ALA A 22 -38.01 22.64 9.55
CA ALA A 22 -38.11 23.66 8.51
C ALA A 22 -39.15 23.29 7.42
N PHE A 23 -39.21 22.03 7.02
CA PHE A 23 -40.20 21.53 6.06
C PHE A 23 -41.62 21.66 6.60
N PHE A 24 -41.88 21.31 7.86
CA PHE A 24 -43.21 21.48 8.43
C PHE A 24 -43.62 22.95 8.56
N ALA A 25 -42.69 23.84 8.89
CA ALA A 25 -42.94 25.28 8.98
C ALA A 25 -43.21 25.92 7.60
N ALA A 26 -42.43 25.55 6.57
CA ALA A 26 -42.54 26.13 5.23
C ALA A 26 -43.60 25.47 4.35
N SER A 27 -43.99 24.23 4.62
CA SER A 27 -44.93 23.49 3.77
C SER A 27 -46.39 23.70 4.22
N PRO A 28 -47.35 23.66 3.28
CA PRO A 28 -48.76 23.71 3.62
C PRO A 28 -49.28 22.39 4.23
N LEU A 29 -48.40 21.48 4.63
CA LEU A 29 -48.79 20.13 5.07
C LEU A 29 -49.58 20.17 6.38
N MET A 30 -49.19 21.02 7.34
CA MET A 30 -49.92 21.21 8.60
C MET A 30 -51.35 21.71 8.35
N GLU A 31 -51.48 22.72 7.50
CA GLU A 31 -52.79 23.27 7.11
C GLU A 31 -53.64 22.22 6.39
N ARG A 32 -53.07 21.49 5.42
CA ARG A 32 -53.78 20.44 4.66
C ARG A 32 -54.20 19.27 5.53
N ALA A 33 -53.39 18.91 6.52
CA ALA A 33 -53.68 17.84 7.46
C ALA A 33 -54.56 18.31 8.63
N ASN A 34 -54.91 19.60 8.70
CA ASN A 34 -55.64 20.23 9.80
C ASN A 34 -55.00 19.91 11.16
N LEU A 35 -53.67 19.96 11.22
CA LEU A 35 -52.87 19.73 12.43
C LEU A 35 -52.52 21.05 13.08
N THR A 36 -52.72 21.13 14.39
CA THR A 36 -52.11 22.17 15.21
C THR A 36 -50.62 21.89 15.40
N GLU A 37 -49.85 22.92 15.72
CA GLU A 37 -48.43 22.78 16.06
C GLU A 37 -48.20 21.82 17.23
N GLU A 38 -49.06 21.87 18.26
CA GLU A 38 -48.99 20.96 19.40
C GLU A 38 -49.17 19.50 18.97
N GLU A 39 -50.15 19.21 18.13
CA GLU A 39 -50.41 17.86 17.61
C GLU A 39 -49.28 17.35 16.71
N LEU A 40 -48.67 18.23 15.92
CA LEU A 40 -47.50 17.90 15.11
C LEU A 40 -46.33 17.49 16.01
N PHE A 41 -45.94 18.35 16.96
CA PHE A 41 -44.76 18.07 17.79
C PHE A 41 -44.95 16.87 18.71
N LYS A 42 -46.17 16.63 19.19
CA LYS A 42 -46.52 15.40 19.92
C LYS A 42 -46.38 14.15 19.04
N SER A 43 -46.76 14.25 17.77
CA SER A 43 -46.61 13.14 16.81
C SER A 43 -45.14 12.88 16.47
N ILE A 44 -44.34 13.94 16.32
CA ILE A 44 -42.89 13.86 16.10
C ILE A 44 -42.22 13.24 17.32
N GLU A 45 -42.53 13.70 18.53
CA GLU A 45 -42.00 13.14 19.78
C GLU A 45 -42.34 11.64 19.90
N ALA A 46 -43.59 11.24 19.62
CA ALA A 46 -43.97 9.83 19.64
C ALA A 46 -43.15 8.98 18.63
N GLN A 47 -42.88 9.51 17.44
CA GLN A 47 -42.03 8.86 16.45
C GLN A 47 -40.57 8.80 16.89
N LEU A 48 -40.02 9.88 17.44
CA LEU A 48 -38.67 9.92 17.98
C LEU A 48 -38.51 8.97 19.17
N GLN A 49 -39.51 8.87 20.05
CA GLN A 49 -39.54 7.92 21.17
C GLN A 49 -39.56 6.47 20.66
N SER A 50 -40.37 6.19 19.62
CA SER A 50 -40.42 4.86 18.99
C SER A 50 -39.07 4.48 18.37
N LYS A 51 -38.44 5.40 17.65
CA LYS A 51 -37.17 5.13 16.93
C LYS A 51 -35.92 5.19 17.81
N PHE A 52 -35.88 6.11 18.77
CA PHE A 52 -34.67 6.46 19.53
C PHE A 52 -34.83 6.32 21.04
N GLY A 53 -36.00 5.94 21.57
CA GLY A 53 -36.20 5.76 23.00
C GLY A 53 -35.26 4.74 23.63
N GLY A 54 -34.88 3.71 22.87
CA GLY A 54 -33.86 2.72 23.30
C GLY A 54 -32.43 3.28 23.42
N LYS A 55 -32.16 4.48 22.88
CA LYS A 55 -30.87 5.18 23.01
C LYS A 55 -30.83 6.16 24.19
N GLY A 56 -31.90 6.23 24.97
CA GLY A 56 -32.02 7.10 26.15
C GLY A 56 -32.90 8.32 25.90
N ALA A 57 -33.55 8.79 26.98
CA ALA A 57 -34.49 9.91 26.92
C ALA A 57 -33.84 11.23 26.45
N ASN A 58 -32.57 11.46 26.79
CA ASN A 58 -31.83 12.65 26.37
C ASN A 58 -31.71 12.72 24.84
N VAL A 59 -31.45 11.59 24.17
CA VAL A 59 -31.35 11.54 22.70
C VAL A 59 -32.68 11.94 22.05
N VAL A 60 -33.80 11.47 22.59
CA VAL A 60 -35.14 11.84 22.09
C VAL A 60 -35.39 13.34 22.28
N ALA A 61 -35.07 13.87 23.46
CA ALA A 61 -35.23 15.28 23.79
C ALA A 61 -34.36 16.19 22.89
N ASP A 62 -33.11 15.83 22.65
CA ASP A 62 -32.20 16.57 21.78
C ASP A 62 -32.73 16.63 20.34
N ASN A 63 -33.16 15.49 19.79
CA ASN A 63 -33.75 15.43 18.46
C ASN A 63 -35.00 16.32 18.36
N LEU A 64 -35.86 16.29 19.39
CA LEU A 64 -37.06 17.11 19.44
C LEU A 64 -36.73 18.61 19.48
N ARG A 65 -35.74 19.03 20.28
CA ARG A 65 -35.25 20.42 20.30
C ARG A 65 -34.69 20.84 18.95
N VAL A 66 -33.96 19.96 18.25
CA VAL A 66 -33.45 20.25 16.92
C VAL A 66 -34.57 20.44 15.90
N VAL A 67 -35.62 19.61 15.91
CA VAL A 67 -36.80 19.80 15.06
C VAL A 67 -37.47 21.15 15.38
N ARG A 68 -37.64 21.47 16.67
CA ARG A 68 -38.25 22.73 17.12
C ARG A 68 -37.50 23.93 16.60
N ARG A 69 -36.18 23.96 16.77
CA ARG A 69 -35.32 25.02 16.24
C ARG A 69 -35.41 25.14 14.73
N GLY A 70 -35.42 24.02 13.99
CA GLY A 70 -35.62 24.04 12.55
C GLY A 70 -36.98 24.63 12.12
N PHE A 71 -38.02 24.42 12.92
CA PHE A 71 -39.36 24.98 12.70
C PHE A 71 -39.42 26.49 13.02
N ASP A 72 -38.84 26.91 14.14
CA ASP A 72 -38.95 28.29 14.65
C ASP A 72 -37.93 29.25 14.00
N GLU A 73 -36.73 28.77 13.69
CA GLU A 73 -35.61 29.59 13.20
C GLU A 73 -35.59 29.72 11.67
N ILE A 74 -36.59 29.18 10.97
CA ILE A 74 -36.71 29.37 9.53
C ILE A 74 -37.00 30.84 9.21
N VAL A 75 -36.25 31.41 8.27
CA VAL A 75 -36.42 32.80 7.85
C VAL A 75 -36.75 32.84 6.37
N GLU A 76 -37.91 33.42 6.03
CA GLU A 76 -38.27 33.70 4.64
C GLU A 76 -37.39 34.84 4.10
N ILE A 77 -36.70 34.59 2.99
CA ILE A 77 -35.94 35.62 2.28
C ILE A 77 -36.88 36.33 1.30
N THR A 78 -37.49 37.43 1.74
CA THR A 78 -38.50 38.19 0.98
C THR A 78 -37.93 39.16 -0.06
N ASN A 79 -36.65 39.55 0.08
CA ASN A 79 -35.98 40.53 -0.79
C ASN A 79 -34.91 39.88 -1.66
N LYS A 80 -35.31 39.08 -2.65
CA LYS A 80 -34.44 38.67 -3.77
C LYS A 80 -34.99 39.27 -5.07
N GLU A 81 -34.31 40.27 -5.62
CA GLU A 81 -34.52 40.64 -7.02
C GLU A 81 -34.00 39.47 -7.88
N ILE A 82 -34.92 38.65 -8.40
CA ILE A 82 -34.58 37.64 -9.40
C ILE A 82 -34.28 38.41 -10.68
N SER A 83 -33.01 38.70 -10.93
CA SER A 83 -32.59 39.30 -12.19
C SER A 83 -32.89 38.32 -13.33
N SER A 84 -33.92 38.60 -14.11
CA SER A 84 -34.26 37.85 -15.34
C SER A 84 -33.21 38.00 -16.45
N GLY A 85 -32.12 38.73 -16.20
CA GLY A 85 -31.04 39.04 -17.14
C GLY A 85 -29.74 38.27 -16.96
N ALA A 86 -29.57 37.47 -15.90
CA ALA A 86 -28.52 36.47 -15.90
C ALA A 86 -29.07 35.27 -16.67
N THR A 87 -28.89 35.25 -17.99
CA THR A 87 -28.57 33.98 -18.64
C THR A 87 -27.59 33.33 -17.67
N GLN A 88 -27.92 32.19 -17.05
CA GLN A 88 -26.89 31.41 -16.38
C GLN A 88 -25.85 31.21 -17.47
N ILE A 89 -24.80 32.03 -17.45
CA ILE A 89 -23.67 31.89 -18.34
C ILE A 89 -23.26 30.48 -18.01
N LYS A 90 -23.52 29.55 -18.93
CA LYS A 90 -23.08 28.16 -18.85
C LYS A 90 -21.72 28.23 -18.18
N LYS A 91 -21.61 27.78 -16.93
CA LYS A 91 -20.32 27.83 -16.25
C LYS A 91 -19.49 26.84 -17.02
N GLU A 92 -18.73 27.35 -17.98
CA GLU A 92 -18.05 26.54 -18.97
C GLU A 92 -17.17 25.58 -18.18
N THR A 93 -17.50 24.28 -18.24
CA THR A 93 -16.81 23.28 -17.44
C THR A 93 -15.39 23.19 -17.97
N LYS A 94 -14.46 23.88 -17.32
CA LYS A 94 -13.05 23.90 -17.71
C LYS A 94 -12.50 22.48 -17.63
N LEU A 95 -11.57 22.16 -18.52
CA LEU A 95 -10.85 20.89 -18.49
C LEU A 95 -10.19 20.69 -17.10
N PRO A 96 -10.48 19.59 -16.39
CA PRO A 96 -9.86 19.27 -15.10
C PRO A 96 -8.33 19.32 -15.18
N ILE A 97 -7.68 19.82 -14.13
CA ILE A 97 -6.21 20.00 -14.14
C ILE A 97 -5.46 18.68 -14.30
N MET A 98 -5.94 17.60 -13.66
CA MET A 98 -5.34 16.28 -13.79
C MET A 98 -5.51 15.71 -15.21
N LEU A 99 -6.67 15.95 -15.83
CA LEU A 99 -6.90 15.56 -17.24
C LEU A 99 -5.96 16.30 -18.21
N LYS A 100 -5.58 17.55 -17.94
CA LYS A 100 -4.62 18.29 -18.77
C LYS A 100 -3.24 17.64 -18.82
N GLN A 101 -2.87 16.90 -17.78
CA GLN A 101 -1.58 16.21 -17.70
C GLN A 101 -1.58 14.88 -18.46
N MET A 102 -2.75 14.40 -18.90
CA MET A 102 -2.88 13.14 -19.62
C MET A 102 -2.82 13.38 -21.14
N PRO A 103 -2.14 12.52 -21.90
CA PRO A 103 -2.13 12.62 -23.35
C PRO A 103 -3.52 12.38 -23.95
N LYS A 104 -3.78 12.98 -25.11
CA LYS A 104 -4.96 12.71 -25.92
C LYS A 104 -4.73 11.45 -26.74
N GLY A 105 -5.60 10.46 -26.63
CA GLY A 105 -5.48 9.19 -27.36
C GLY A 105 -5.87 9.30 -28.84
N ASP A 106 -5.34 8.40 -29.65
CA ASP A 106 -5.65 8.30 -31.09
C ASP A 106 -6.99 7.58 -31.35
N GLU A 107 -7.42 6.71 -30.44
CA GLU A 107 -8.64 5.91 -30.58
C GLU A 107 -9.78 6.47 -29.72
N MET A 108 -10.88 6.84 -30.38
CA MET A 108 -12.09 7.40 -29.74
C MET A 108 -12.66 6.54 -28.60
N ARG A 109 -12.47 5.22 -28.65
CA ARG A 109 -13.00 4.27 -27.65
C ARG A 109 -12.17 4.18 -26.36
N SER A 110 -10.98 4.78 -26.35
CA SER A 110 -10.11 4.80 -25.18
C SER A 110 -9.57 6.19 -24.86
N ASP A 111 -9.81 7.18 -25.73
CA ASP A 111 -9.42 8.56 -25.49
C ASP A 111 -10.25 9.19 -24.36
N ILE A 112 -9.55 9.47 -23.27
CA ILE A 112 -10.11 10.12 -22.08
C ILE A 112 -10.58 11.55 -22.39
N HIS A 113 -9.91 12.29 -23.27
CA HIS A 113 -10.31 13.67 -23.60
C HIS A 113 -11.61 13.71 -24.39
N HIS A 114 -11.77 12.82 -25.37
CA HIS A 114 -13.03 12.66 -26.08
C HIS A 114 -14.18 12.29 -25.14
N PHE A 115 -13.95 11.35 -24.22
CA PHE A 115 -14.97 10.94 -23.25
C PHE A 115 -15.33 12.04 -22.27
N TRP A 116 -14.38 12.90 -21.87
CA TRP A 116 -14.68 14.11 -21.10
C TRP A 116 -15.62 15.05 -21.86
N GLU A 117 -15.32 15.34 -23.13
CA GLU A 117 -16.11 16.26 -23.95
C GLU A 117 -17.54 15.76 -24.14
N GLN A 118 -17.72 14.47 -24.45
CA GLN A 118 -19.03 13.89 -24.71
C GLN A 118 -19.80 13.52 -23.43
N THR A 119 -19.12 13.01 -22.40
CA THR A 119 -19.78 12.37 -21.25
C THR A 119 -19.37 12.96 -19.91
N GLY A 120 -18.07 13.04 -19.61
CA GLY A 120 -17.58 13.48 -18.30
C GLY A 120 -18.07 14.88 -17.90
N SER A 121 -18.06 15.82 -18.84
CA SER A 121 -18.47 17.21 -18.61
C SER A 121 -19.95 17.37 -18.28
N PHE A 122 -20.84 16.56 -18.90
CA PHE A 122 -22.27 16.53 -18.63
C PHE A 122 -22.59 15.95 -17.26
N TYR A 123 -21.92 14.86 -16.87
CA TYR A 123 -22.09 14.30 -15.53
C TYR A 123 -21.61 15.28 -14.46
N LEU A 124 -20.48 15.96 -14.68
CA LEU A 124 -19.96 16.94 -13.73
C LEU A 124 -20.88 18.18 -13.61
N SER A 125 -21.57 18.58 -14.69
CA SER A 125 -22.54 19.68 -14.65
C SER A 125 -23.92 19.28 -14.10
N GLY A 126 -24.11 18.02 -13.68
CA GLY A 126 -25.41 17.50 -13.22
C GLY A 126 -26.41 17.23 -14.33
N GLN A 127 -25.96 17.18 -15.58
CA GLN A 127 -26.75 17.00 -16.80
C GLN A 127 -26.50 15.64 -17.46
N GLY A 128 -26.11 14.61 -16.70
CA GLY A 128 -25.83 13.27 -17.26
C GLY A 128 -26.99 12.68 -18.08
N ASN A 129 -28.24 13.03 -17.74
CA ASN A 129 -29.44 12.62 -18.48
C ASN A 129 -29.63 13.33 -19.84
N GLU A 130 -28.92 14.42 -20.09
CA GLU A 130 -28.94 15.14 -21.37
C GLU A 130 -27.95 14.54 -22.39
N ASN A 131 -27.11 13.60 -21.95
CA ASN A 131 -26.11 13.02 -22.82
C ASN A 131 -26.77 12.11 -23.87
N LEU A 132 -26.31 12.25 -25.13
CA LEU A 132 -26.75 11.37 -26.19
C LEU A 132 -26.06 10.01 -26.04
N VAL A 133 -26.68 8.95 -26.56
CA VAL A 133 -26.06 7.63 -26.57
C VAL A 133 -24.86 7.65 -27.51
N ASP A 134 -23.67 7.80 -26.93
CA ASP A 134 -22.39 7.63 -27.63
C ASP A 134 -21.98 6.13 -27.62
N PRO A 135 -21.09 5.67 -28.52
CA PRO A 135 -20.69 4.26 -28.57
C PRO A 135 -20.11 3.69 -27.27
N LEU A 136 -19.47 4.51 -26.44
CA LEU A 136 -18.95 4.11 -25.13
C LEU A 136 -20.10 3.85 -24.16
N ILE A 137 -21.05 4.77 -24.04
CA ILE A 137 -22.28 4.55 -23.25
C ILE A 137 -23.04 3.31 -23.76
N ALA A 138 -23.19 3.15 -25.07
CA ALA A 138 -23.93 2.03 -25.67
C ALA A 138 -23.30 0.66 -25.39
N THR A 139 -22.00 0.63 -25.06
CA THR A 139 -21.24 -0.60 -24.78
C THR A 139 -20.77 -0.68 -23.33
N SER A 140 -21.23 0.24 -22.47
CA SER A 140 -20.82 0.36 -21.07
C SER A 140 -19.30 0.44 -20.87
N LEU A 141 -18.60 1.08 -21.81
CA LEU A 141 -17.15 1.29 -21.74
C LEU A 141 -16.84 2.63 -21.08
N ILE A 142 -15.84 2.60 -20.20
CA ILE A 142 -15.27 3.79 -19.55
C ILE A 142 -13.77 3.76 -19.87
N PRO A 143 -13.19 4.83 -20.42
CA PRO A 143 -11.74 4.95 -20.50
C PRO A 143 -11.08 4.80 -19.12
N ALA A 144 -9.84 4.31 -19.11
CA ALA A 144 -9.06 4.23 -17.88
C ALA A 144 -8.89 5.62 -17.24
N ALA A 145 -8.74 5.68 -15.92
CA ALA A 145 -8.38 6.87 -15.15
C ALA A 145 -9.37 8.05 -15.22
N THR A 146 -10.64 7.82 -15.57
CA THR A 146 -11.68 8.87 -15.61
C THR A 146 -12.05 9.47 -14.24
N GLY A 147 -11.56 8.89 -13.14
CA GLY A 147 -11.65 9.47 -11.79
C GLY A 147 -11.04 10.88 -11.70
N VAL A 148 -10.08 11.23 -12.57
CA VAL A 148 -9.47 12.57 -12.68
C VAL A 148 -10.46 13.70 -12.99
N TYR A 149 -11.70 13.37 -13.36
CA TYR A 149 -12.74 14.35 -13.66
C TYR A 149 -13.35 14.98 -12.40
N ARG A 150 -13.30 14.29 -11.26
CA ARG A 150 -14.00 14.73 -10.05
C ARG A 150 -13.15 15.67 -9.20
N ASP A 151 -13.86 16.54 -8.49
CA ASP A 151 -13.31 17.40 -7.46
C ASP A 151 -14.00 17.09 -6.12
N MET A 152 -13.27 16.41 -5.23
CA MET A 152 -13.74 16.02 -3.89
C MET A 152 -13.61 17.14 -2.85
N THR A 153 -13.14 18.34 -3.22
CA THR A 153 -12.99 19.47 -2.29
C THR A 153 -14.28 19.81 -1.53
N GLN A 154 -15.45 19.55 -2.13
CA GLN A 154 -16.75 19.92 -1.55
C GLN A 154 -17.26 18.97 -0.47
N ILE A 155 -16.67 17.79 -0.29
CA ILE A 155 -17.17 16.77 0.65
C ILE A 155 -16.44 16.73 2.00
N ARG A 156 -15.28 17.38 2.11
CA ARG A 156 -14.49 17.42 3.35
C ARG A 156 -14.66 18.75 4.10
N PHE A 157 -14.66 18.67 5.43
CA PHE A 157 -14.66 19.85 6.31
C PHE A 157 -13.25 20.24 6.75
N GLU A 158 -12.39 19.25 6.92
CA GLU A 158 -11.01 19.41 7.37
C GLU A 158 -10.06 18.79 6.35
N TYR A 159 -8.81 19.26 6.35
CA TYR A 159 -7.73 18.74 5.54
C TYR A 159 -6.48 18.54 6.41
N PRO A 160 -5.57 17.62 6.05
CA PRO A 160 -4.32 17.46 6.78
C PRO A 160 -3.39 18.62 6.40
N LYS A 161 -3.03 19.45 7.37
CA LYS A 161 -2.03 20.51 7.22
C LYS A 161 -0.64 19.94 7.50
N PHE A 162 0.29 20.18 6.60
CA PHE A 162 1.68 19.76 6.74
C PHE A 162 2.50 20.78 7.56
N ILE A 163 3.20 20.29 8.58
CA ILE A 163 4.15 21.02 9.44
C ILE A 163 5.54 20.44 9.15
N THR A 164 6.33 21.19 8.39
CA THR A 164 7.59 20.72 7.81
C THR A 164 8.65 20.32 8.81
N GLU A 165 8.78 21.10 9.88
CA GLU A 165 9.84 21.00 10.89
C GLU A 165 9.71 19.77 11.80
N ASN A 166 8.53 19.13 11.80
CA ASN A 166 8.26 17.93 12.57
C ASN A 166 8.41 16.66 11.73
N CYS A 167 8.52 16.77 10.40
CA CYS A 167 8.49 15.59 9.53
C CYS A 167 9.79 14.79 9.60
N THR A 168 9.69 13.52 9.97
CA THR A 168 10.81 12.54 9.96
C THR A 168 10.96 11.80 8.63
N ALA A 169 9.95 11.93 7.75
CA ALA A 169 9.78 11.18 6.52
C ALA A 169 9.73 9.65 6.70
N CYS A 170 8.98 9.19 7.71
CA CYS A 170 8.64 7.77 7.93
C CYS A 170 7.91 7.14 6.74
N GLY A 171 6.92 7.84 6.17
CA GLY A 171 6.16 7.40 5.01
C GLY A 171 4.78 6.82 5.30
N ASP A 172 4.38 6.74 6.56
CA ASP A 172 3.09 6.15 6.97
C ASP A 172 1.89 6.88 6.37
N CYS A 173 1.94 8.22 6.37
CA CYS A 173 0.85 9.07 5.90
C CYS A 173 0.45 8.81 4.43
N TYR A 174 1.42 8.65 3.53
CA TYR A 174 1.16 8.41 2.11
C TYR A 174 0.90 6.93 1.79
N THR A 175 1.33 6.04 2.69
CA THR A 175 1.14 4.59 2.57
C THR A 175 -0.25 4.17 3.01
N THR A 176 -0.78 4.77 4.10
CA THR A 176 -2.13 4.47 4.61
C THR A 176 -3.24 5.15 3.81
N CYS A 177 -2.91 6.19 3.02
CA CYS A 177 -3.91 7.03 2.35
C CYS A 177 -4.78 6.23 1.35
N PRO A 178 -6.08 6.06 1.60
CA PRO A 178 -6.94 5.26 0.73
C PRO A 178 -7.26 5.95 -0.61
N ASP A 179 -7.02 7.25 -0.74
CA ASP A 179 -7.45 8.04 -1.91
C ASP A 179 -6.27 8.58 -2.74
N SER A 180 -5.06 8.07 -2.53
CA SER A 180 -3.85 8.54 -3.23
C SER A 180 -3.76 10.08 -3.22
N ALA A 181 -4.03 10.68 -2.07
CA ALA A 181 -4.33 12.10 -1.94
C ALA A 181 -3.25 12.90 -1.21
N ILE A 182 -2.17 12.26 -0.77
CA ILE A 182 -1.12 12.88 0.02
C ILE A 182 0.27 12.33 -0.36
N PRO A 183 0.70 12.43 -1.63
CA PRO A 183 1.99 11.89 -2.06
C PRO A 183 3.17 12.53 -1.32
N GLY A 184 4.17 11.69 -1.01
CA GLY A 184 5.53 12.12 -0.72
C GLY A 184 6.35 12.31 -1.99
N LEU A 185 7.27 13.28 -1.98
CA LEU A 185 8.17 13.57 -3.11
C LEU A 185 9.52 14.08 -2.59
N VAL A 186 10.61 13.56 -3.14
CA VAL A 186 11.98 14.04 -2.88
C VAL A 186 12.56 14.64 -4.16
N ASN A 187 12.97 15.91 -4.11
CA ASN A 187 13.61 16.59 -5.22
C ASN A 187 14.92 17.26 -4.76
N SER A 188 15.94 17.28 -5.63
CA SER A 188 17.13 18.07 -5.33
C SER A 188 16.81 19.58 -5.39
N VAL A 189 17.60 20.41 -4.70
CA VAL A 189 17.46 21.88 -4.77
C VAL A 189 17.50 22.38 -6.23
N SER A 190 18.39 21.80 -7.04
CA SER A 190 18.51 22.09 -8.46
C SER A 190 17.25 21.74 -9.26
N ASP A 191 16.57 20.63 -8.95
CA ASP A 191 15.32 20.24 -9.63
C ASP A 191 14.21 21.25 -9.33
N VAL A 192 14.04 21.63 -8.06
CA VAL A 192 13.05 22.63 -7.62
C VAL A 192 13.29 23.97 -8.33
N PHE A 193 14.55 24.40 -8.40
CA PHE A 193 14.91 25.66 -9.04
C PHE A 193 14.69 25.60 -10.55
N ALA A 194 15.00 24.47 -11.19
CA ALA A 194 14.77 24.27 -12.61
C ALA A 194 13.26 24.32 -12.95
N THR A 195 12.43 23.63 -12.18
CA THR A 195 10.96 23.66 -12.32
C THR A 195 10.40 25.07 -12.18
N ALA A 196 10.88 25.84 -11.19
CA ALA A 196 10.45 27.22 -10.99
C ALA A 196 10.82 28.13 -12.18
N ILE A 197 12.04 27.98 -12.72
CA ILE A 197 12.49 28.73 -13.90
C ILE A 197 11.68 28.34 -15.15
N GLU A 198 11.44 27.04 -15.35
CA GLU A 198 10.68 26.54 -16.50
C GLU A 198 9.22 27.03 -16.49
N ARG A 199 8.58 27.10 -15.32
CA ARG A 199 7.24 27.69 -15.16
C ARG A 199 7.18 29.16 -15.56
N ILE A 200 8.24 29.93 -15.31
CA ILE A 200 8.35 31.34 -15.72
C ILE A 200 8.53 31.46 -17.23
N GLU A 201 9.42 30.66 -17.80
CA GLU A 201 9.74 30.65 -19.23
C GLU A 201 8.53 30.20 -20.06
N THR A 202 7.81 29.17 -19.61
CA THR A 202 6.60 28.65 -20.26
C THR A 202 5.45 29.67 -20.26
N LYS A 203 5.41 30.59 -19.29
CA LYS A 203 4.48 31.74 -19.27
C LYS A 203 4.91 32.89 -20.20
N GLY A 204 5.98 32.71 -20.98
CA GLY A 204 6.45 33.67 -21.99
C GLY A 204 7.44 34.71 -21.46
N THR A 205 7.97 34.56 -20.25
CA THR A 205 8.97 35.48 -19.68
C THR A 205 10.37 34.91 -19.86
N LEU A 206 11.19 35.54 -20.71
CA LEU A 206 12.59 35.15 -20.91
C LEU A 206 13.44 35.45 -19.67
N THR A 207 13.97 34.41 -19.04
CA THR A 207 14.92 34.55 -17.94
C THR A 207 16.34 34.75 -18.50
N SER A 208 17.01 35.83 -18.08
CA SER A 208 18.33 36.19 -18.62
C SER A 208 19.47 36.05 -17.61
N HIS A 209 19.14 36.08 -16.32
CA HIS A 209 20.11 36.03 -15.24
C HIS A 209 19.85 34.86 -14.28
N LEU A 210 18.58 34.47 -14.06
CA LEU A 210 18.19 33.43 -13.11
C LEU A 210 19.01 32.15 -13.20
N ARG A 211 19.13 31.51 -14.37
CA ARG A 211 19.83 30.20 -14.51
C ARG A 211 21.29 30.23 -14.02
N ARG A 212 21.94 31.39 -14.04
CA ARG A 212 23.30 31.57 -13.51
C ARG A 212 23.26 31.88 -12.02
N GLU A 213 22.45 32.85 -11.61
CA GLU A 213 22.43 33.38 -10.25
C GLU A 213 21.81 32.40 -9.24
N THR A 214 20.89 31.52 -9.66
CA THR A 214 20.32 30.48 -8.79
C THR A 214 21.35 29.47 -8.27
N ARG A 215 22.50 29.32 -8.93
CA ARG A 215 23.62 28.51 -8.41
C ARG A 215 24.24 29.12 -7.15
N THR A 216 24.27 30.45 -7.07
CA THR A 216 24.74 31.17 -5.88
C THR A 216 23.71 31.06 -4.77
N VAL A 217 22.42 31.21 -5.12
CA VAL A 217 21.30 30.99 -4.19
C VAL A 217 21.34 29.58 -3.60
N GLU A 218 21.53 28.55 -4.41
CA GLU A 218 21.61 27.16 -3.95
C GLU A 218 22.73 26.96 -2.93
N LYS A 219 23.94 27.49 -3.20
CA LYS A 219 25.06 27.39 -2.25
C LYS A 219 24.76 28.07 -0.92
N LYS A 220 24.16 29.26 -0.96
CA LYS A 220 23.77 30.00 0.26
C LYS A 220 22.67 29.26 1.01
N LEU A 221 21.63 28.80 0.31
CA LEU A 221 20.55 28.03 0.89
C LEU A 221 21.07 26.79 1.62
N ARG A 222 21.96 26.00 0.99
CA ARG A 222 22.56 24.82 1.64
C ARG A 222 23.36 25.18 2.89
N ALA A 223 24.14 26.27 2.85
CA ALA A 223 24.89 26.72 4.03
C ALA A 223 23.97 27.18 5.18
N LEU A 224 22.84 27.83 4.85
CA LEU A 224 21.83 28.22 5.82
C LEU A 224 21.14 27.00 6.43
N ILE A 225 20.77 26.01 5.60
CA ILE A 225 20.17 24.74 6.05
C ILE A 225 21.15 24.00 6.98
N GLU A 226 22.43 23.89 6.62
CA GLU A 226 23.44 23.22 7.44
C GLU A 226 23.59 23.87 8.83
N THR A 227 23.28 25.15 8.96
CA THR A 227 23.31 25.87 10.25
C THR A 227 22.08 25.56 11.12
N GLN A 228 20.90 25.34 10.52
CA GLN A 228 19.65 25.10 11.24
C GLN A 228 19.29 23.62 11.39
N GLY A 229 19.87 22.73 10.58
CA GLY A 229 19.61 21.30 10.60
C GLY A 229 18.19 20.95 10.13
N GLU A 230 17.60 19.92 10.75
CA GLU A 230 16.29 19.36 10.38
C GLU A 230 15.11 20.27 10.78
N GLN A 231 15.35 21.24 11.67
CA GLN A 231 14.37 22.27 12.05
C GLN A 231 14.32 23.46 11.08
N ALA A 232 15.02 23.37 9.95
CA ALA A 232 15.10 24.44 8.97
C ALA A 232 13.77 24.67 8.23
N ILE A 233 13.29 25.91 8.25
CA ILE A 233 12.14 26.34 7.44
C ILE A 233 12.65 26.79 6.06
N VAL A 234 12.61 25.86 5.09
CA VAL A 234 13.24 26.04 3.77
C VAL A 234 12.73 27.28 3.02
N SER A 235 11.44 27.59 3.12
CA SER A 235 10.82 28.75 2.49
C SER A 235 11.45 30.08 2.97
N GLN A 236 11.61 30.24 4.28
CA GLN A 236 12.25 31.43 4.88
C GLN A 236 13.74 31.53 4.52
N LEU A 237 14.45 30.39 4.53
CA LEU A 237 15.86 30.34 4.17
C LEU A 237 16.09 30.63 2.69
N LEU A 238 15.17 30.23 1.82
CA LEU A 238 15.22 30.54 0.39
C LEU A 238 15.08 32.04 0.16
N ASP A 239 14.12 32.70 0.82
CA ASP A 239 13.96 34.15 0.76
C ASP A 239 15.24 34.87 1.21
N GLN A 240 15.84 34.42 2.32
CA GLN A 240 17.11 34.96 2.81
C GLN A 240 18.24 34.75 1.78
N ALA A 241 18.39 33.55 1.23
CA ALA A 241 19.43 33.24 0.25
C ALA A 241 19.30 34.10 -1.02
N VAL A 242 18.07 34.37 -1.47
CA VAL A 242 17.79 35.25 -2.61
C VAL A 242 18.14 36.70 -2.28
N LEU A 243 17.74 37.20 -1.11
CA LEU A 243 18.04 38.57 -0.66
C LEU A 243 19.55 38.81 -0.54
N GLU A 244 20.28 37.86 0.05
CA GLU A 244 21.74 37.95 0.15
C GLU A 244 22.39 37.96 -1.24
N THR A 245 21.94 37.09 -2.14
CA THR A 245 22.44 37.03 -3.54
C THR A 245 22.19 38.35 -4.28
N LEU A 246 21.02 38.97 -4.09
CA LEU A 246 20.68 40.28 -4.65
C LEU A 246 21.55 41.41 -4.07
N SER A 247 21.86 41.34 -2.78
CA SER A 247 22.69 42.34 -2.10
C SER A 247 24.14 42.31 -2.54
N GLU A 248 24.67 41.11 -2.81
CA GLU A 248 26.04 40.85 -3.26
C GLU A 248 26.22 40.95 -4.79
N SER A 249 25.13 41.17 -5.52
CA SER A 249 25.14 41.23 -6.98
C SER A 249 25.97 42.40 -7.51
N GLU A 250 26.88 42.11 -8.45
CA GLU A 250 27.70 43.11 -9.17
C GLU A 250 26.91 43.89 -10.25
N PHE A 251 25.64 43.55 -10.49
CA PHE A 251 24.83 44.26 -11.49
C PHE A 251 24.42 45.65 -10.98
N GLU A 252 24.46 46.64 -11.87
CA GLU A 252 24.03 48.02 -11.59
C GLU A 252 22.93 48.49 -12.57
N GLY A 253 22.14 49.49 -12.16
CA GLY A 253 21.10 50.12 -12.96
C GLY A 253 20.03 49.13 -13.45
N THR A 254 19.70 49.20 -14.74
CA THR A 254 18.60 48.42 -15.35
C THR A 254 18.80 46.90 -15.30
N LYS A 255 20.05 46.42 -15.20
CA LYS A 255 20.34 44.98 -15.07
C LYS A 255 19.97 44.46 -13.68
N LYS A 256 20.23 45.25 -12.63
CA LYS A 256 19.87 44.91 -11.25
C LYS A 256 18.35 44.88 -11.08
N GLU A 257 17.65 45.89 -11.57
CA GLU A 257 16.18 45.93 -11.56
C GLU A 257 15.56 44.73 -12.29
N LYS A 258 16.19 44.27 -13.38
CA LYS A 258 15.74 43.08 -14.11
C LYS A 258 15.96 41.80 -13.29
N LEU A 259 17.12 41.66 -12.65
CA LEU A 259 17.41 40.53 -11.78
C LEU A 259 16.45 40.46 -10.58
N GLU A 260 16.16 41.60 -9.95
CA GLU A 260 15.19 41.68 -8.84
C GLU A 260 13.79 41.24 -9.28
N LYS A 261 13.33 41.67 -10.47
CA LYS A 261 12.05 41.20 -11.04
C LYS A 261 12.07 39.70 -11.37
N GLU A 262 13.17 39.21 -11.94
CA GLU A 262 13.34 37.79 -12.22
C GLU A 262 13.29 36.96 -10.92
N PHE A 263 13.96 37.37 -9.84
CA PHE A 263 13.90 36.69 -8.55
C PHE A 263 12.52 36.80 -7.87
N ALA A 264 11.81 37.91 -8.00
CA ALA A 264 10.43 38.02 -7.52
C ALA A 264 9.50 37.02 -8.22
N LEU A 265 9.66 36.84 -9.54
CA LEU A 265 8.92 35.81 -10.29
C LEU A 265 9.33 34.39 -9.90
N PHE A 266 10.62 34.17 -9.60
CA PHE A 266 11.15 32.90 -9.11
C PHE A 266 10.52 32.48 -7.78
N LEU A 267 10.52 33.38 -6.79
CA LEU A 267 9.88 33.15 -5.50
C LEU A 267 8.36 32.98 -5.65
N ASP A 268 7.68 33.77 -6.49
CA ASP A 268 6.23 33.61 -6.74
C ASP A 268 5.89 32.27 -7.41
N SER A 269 6.77 31.80 -8.31
CA SER A 269 6.59 30.55 -9.05
C SER A 269 6.70 29.30 -8.17
N ILE A 270 7.64 29.30 -7.21
CA ILE A 270 7.70 28.30 -6.13
C ILE A 270 6.51 28.51 -5.20
N GLY A 271 6.21 29.77 -4.89
CA GLY A 271 5.14 30.15 -3.97
C GLY A 271 5.51 29.83 -2.53
N GLY A 272 4.48 29.60 -1.71
CA GLY A 272 4.63 29.09 -0.34
C GLY A 272 4.68 27.57 -0.28
N PHE A 273 5.22 26.91 -1.31
CA PHE A 273 5.33 25.46 -1.32
C PHE A 273 6.39 25.04 -0.29
N GLU A 274 5.96 24.24 0.68
CA GLU A 274 6.77 23.91 1.84
C GLU A 274 7.60 22.63 1.61
N PHE A 275 8.86 22.67 2.06
CA PHE A 275 9.80 21.55 2.02
C PHE A 275 10.36 21.29 3.42
N SER A 276 10.51 20.02 3.75
CA SER A 276 11.14 19.56 4.98
C SER A 276 12.57 19.09 4.72
N ILE A 277 13.45 19.33 5.70
CA ILE A 277 14.80 18.81 5.76
C ILE A 277 14.78 17.59 6.67
N THR A 278 14.92 16.42 6.06
CA THR A 278 14.78 15.15 6.78
C THR A 278 16.10 14.40 6.80
N LYS A 279 16.28 13.59 7.84
CA LYS A 279 17.48 12.79 8.02
C LYS A 279 17.80 11.85 6.84
N PRO A 280 16.86 11.01 6.36
CA PRO A 280 17.14 10.06 5.27
C PRO A 280 17.49 10.73 3.94
N TYR A 281 16.87 11.88 3.62
CA TYR A 281 16.96 12.47 2.29
C TYR A 281 17.91 13.66 2.21
N TYR A 282 18.15 14.37 3.32
CA TYR A 282 19.05 15.51 3.36
C TYR A 282 20.28 15.26 4.22
N SER A 283 20.13 15.09 5.54
CA SER A 283 21.25 15.05 6.50
C SER A 283 22.25 13.92 6.19
N ASN A 284 21.75 12.70 6.02
CA ASN A 284 22.59 11.52 5.75
C ASN A 284 23.25 11.61 4.37
N LYS A 285 22.54 12.16 3.37
CA LYS A 285 23.08 12.38 2.03
C LYS A 285 24.19 13.43 2.04
N GLU A 286 24.01 14.57 2.70
CA GLU A 286 25.04 15.61 2.85
C GLU A 286 26.25 15.13 3.68
N LYS A 287 26.05 14.23 4.67
CA LYS A 287 27.12 13.58 5.42
C LYS A 287 27.95 12.64 4.54
N LYS A 288 27.31 11.85 3.68
CA LYS A 288 27.96 10.92 2.73
C LYS A 288 28.64 11.64 1.57
N GLN A 289 27.94 12.58 0.94
CA GLN A 289 28.43 13.35 -0.20
C GLN A 289 27.81 14.76 -0.21
N LYS A 290 28.64 15.77 0.02
CA LYS A 290 28.20 17.18 0.02
C LYS A 290 27.52 17.57 -1.29
N GLY A 291 26.38 18.27 -1.18
CA GLY A 291 25.57 18.76 -2.30
C GLY A 291 24.53 17.77 -2.82
N THR A 292 24.40 16.58 -2.23
CA THR A 292 23.44 15.54 -2.65
C THR A 292 22.15 15.52 -1.84
N GLY A 293 22.02 16.36 -0.81
CA GLY A 293 20.80 16.46 0.00
C GLY A 293 19.57 16.83 -0.84
N GLY A 294 18.51 16.05 -0.70
CA GLY A 294 17.20 16.23 -1.32
C GLY A 294 16.20 16.87 -0.35
N LEU A 295 15.33 17.71 -0.90
CA LEU A 295 14.22 18.34 -0.18
C LEU A 295 13.00 17.42 -0.21
N PHE A 296 12.45 17.09 0.95
CA PHE A 296 11.26 16.26 1.07
C PHE A 296 10.00 17.13 1.11
N SER A 297 8.91 16.67 0.52
CA SER A 297 7.60 17.33 0.61
C SER A 297 6.49 16.31 0.71
N ILE A 298 5.47 16.65 1.50
CA ILE A 298 4.14 16.04 1.48
C ILE A 298 3.20 17.06 0.86
N THR A 299 2.46 16.67 -0.19
CA THR A 299 1.50 17.56 -0.85
C THR A 299 0.12 16.96 -0.88
N ILE A 300 -0.87 17.70 -0.40
CA ILE A 300 -2.27 17.26 -0.41
C ILE A 300 -2.83 17.52 -1.80
N ASN A 301 -3.37 16.48 -2.45
CA ASN A 301 -4.19 16.61 -3.64
C ASN A 301 -5.59 17.06 -3.22
N PRO A 302 -5.98 18.34 -3.43
CA PRO A 302 -7.29 18.80 -3.00
C PRO A 302 -8.43 18.15 -3.80
N TYR A 303 -8.16 17.62 -4.99
CA TYR A 303 -9.18 17.05 -5.86
C TYR A 303 -9.59 15.63 -5.47
N THR A 304 -8.72 14.88 -4.80
CA THR A 304 -8.99 13.50 -4.39
C THR A 304 -9.10 13.32 -2.88
N CYS A 305 -8.48 14.19 -2.07
CA CYS A 305 -8.57 14.11 -0.61
C CYS A 305 -10.03 14.24 -0.15
N LYS A 306 -10.52 13.21 0.55
CA LYS A 306 -11.87 13.19 1.10
C LYS A 306 -11.95 13.56 2.59
N GLY A 307 -10.80 13.76 3.23
CA GLY A 307 -10.72 14.24 4.61
C GLY A 307 -11.00 13.18 5.69
N CYS A 308 -10.54 11.94 5.49
CA CYS A 308 -10.69 10.87 6.49
C CYS A 308 -9.78 11.03 7.71
N MET A 309 -8.71 11.83 7.60
CA MET A 309 -7.69 12.06 8.65
C MET A 309 -6.86 10.85 9.08
N GLU A 310 -6.97 9.69 8.42
CA GLU A 310 -6.09 8.53 8.64
C GLU A 310 -4.59 8.92 8.63
N CYS A 311 -4.18 9.74 7.66
CA CYS A 311 -2.80 10.25 7.57
C CYS A 311 -2.35 11.12 8.75
N VAL A 312 -3.28 11.77 9.46
CA VAL A 312 -3.01 12.52 10.70
C VAL A 312 -2.88 11.55 11.85
N GLN A 313 -3.75 10.54 11.91
CA GLN A 313 -3.80 9.55 12.98
C GLN A 313 -2.52 8.70 13.05
N VAL A 314 -1.91 8.38 11.91
CA VAL A 314 -0.63 7.63 11.85
C VAL A 314 0.61 8.52 12.00
N CYS A 315 0.46 9.83 12.23
CA CYS A 315 1.59 10.77 12.30
C CYS A 315 1.98 11.09 13.74
N ASP A 316 2.78 10.22 14.36
CA ASP A 316 3.19 10.35 15.77
C ASP A 316 4.09 11.57 16.05
N ASP A 317 4.78 12.08 15.03
CA ASP A 317 5.63 13.27 15.11
C ASP A 317 4.85 14.59 15.12
N GLY A 318 3.54 14.56 14.84
CA GLY A 318 2.74 15.78 14.71
C GLY A 318 3.14 16.64 13.51
N ALA A 319 3.66 16.02 12.45
CA ALA A 319 3.95 16.67 11.17
C ALA A 319 2.68 16.89 10.31
N LEU A 320 1.58 16.22 10.66
CA LEU A 320 0.27 16.42 10.06
C LEU A 320 -0.75 16.72 11.16
N VAL A 321 -1.55 17.77 10.95
CA VAL A 321 -2.63 18.15 11.87
C VAL A 321 -3.90 18.45 11.09
N ALA A 322 -5.06 18.12 11.65
CA ALA A 322 -6.34 18.48 11.03
C ALA A 322 -6.56 20.00 11.09
N GLU A 323 -6.85 20.63 9.96
CA GLU A 323 -7.19 22.05 9.88
C GLU A 323 -8.51 22.25 9.12
N THR A 324 -9.33 23.19 9.58
CA THR A 324 -10.60 23.53 8.94
C THR A 324 -10.37 24.07 7.53
N GLN A 325 -11.08 23.52 6.56
CA GLN A 325 -11.04 23.97 5.18
C GLN A 325 -11.72 25.34 5.03
N THR A 326 -11.01 26.28 4.42
CA THR A 326 -11.50 27.61 4.05
C THR A 326 -11.31 27.83 2.54
N GLN A 327 -11.89 28.89 1.98
CA GLN A 327 -11.66 29.22 0.57
C GLN A 327 -10.17 29.50 0.31
N ASP A 328 -9.50 30.20 1.22
CA ASP A 328 -8.07 30.51 1.13
C ASP A 328 -7.24 29.23 1.19
N SER A 329 -7.56 28.28 2.08
CA SER A 329 -6.82 27.01 2.13
C SER A 329 -7.02 26.18 0.87
N ILE A 330 -8.22 26.17 0.28
CA ILE A 330 -8.47 25.51 -1.02
C ILE A 330 -7.59 26.11 -2.12
N ASP A 331 -7.47 27.43 -2.18
CA ASP A 331 -6.69 28.10 -3.20
C ASP A 331 -5.19 27.86 -3.03
N THR A 332 -4.70 27.81 -1.79
CA THR A 332 -3.33 27.38 -1.45
C THR A 332 -3.08 25.93 -1.88
N LEU A 333 -3.92 24.98 -1.45
CA LEU A 333 -3.78 23.57 -1.80
C LEU A 333 -3.76 23.33 -3.32
N ARG A 334 -4.57 24.08 -4.08
CA ARG A 334 -4.58 24.01 -5.54
C ARG A 334 -3.31 24.59 -6.16
N LYS A 335 -2.78 25.69 -5.60
CA LYS A 335 -1.49 26.27 -6.03
C LYS A 335 -0.36 25.28 -5.80
N ASP A 336 -0.33 24.67 -4.63
CA ASP A 336 0.72 23.72 -4.23
C ASP A 336 0.65 22.45 -5.05
N TRP A 337 -0.55 21.89 -5.25
CA TRP A 337 -0.76 20.74 -6.12
C TRP A 337 -0.32 21.02 -7.56
N ALA A 338 -0.61 22.22 -8.08
CA ALA A 338 -0.16 22.62 -9.41
C ALA A 338 1.37 22.76 -9.51
N PHE A 339 2.07 23.13 -8.42
CA PHE A 339 3.54 23.11 -8.39
C PHE A 339 4.07 21.68 -8.29
N TRP A 340 3.47 20.85 -7.43
CA TRP A 340 3.80 19.43 -7.30
C TRP A 340 3.67 18.70 -8.63
N LEU A 341 2.64 18.95 -9.44
CA LEU A 341 2.48 18.32 -10.76
C LEU A 341 3.66 18.60 -11.70
N ASP A 342 4.26 19.79 -11.62
CA ASP A 342 5.37 20.22 -12.48
C ASP A 342 6.75 19.77 -11.97
N LEU A 343 6.87 19.39 -10.68
CA LEU A 343 8.10 18.81 -10.15
C LEU A 343 8.38 17.44 -10.79
N PRO A 344 9.64 17.05 -11.01
CA PRO A 344 9.95 15.71 -11.50
C PRO A 344 9.61 14.64 -10.45
N THR A 345 9.49 13.38 -10.88
CA THR A 345 9.39 12.24 -9.95
C THR A 345 10.64 12.12 -9.06
N THR A 346 10.50 11.45 -7.92
CA THR A 346 11.64 11.15 -7.03
C THR A 346 12.70 10.36 -7.80
N LYS A 347 13.96 10.80 -7.74
CA LYS A 347 15.08 10.09 -8.36
C LYS A 347 15.36 8.80 -7.60
N GLU A 348 15.82 7.78 -8.34
CA GLU A 348 16.14 6.44 -7.81
C GLU A 348 17.11 6.49 -6.61
N GLU A 349 18.06 7.44 -6.60
CA GLU A 349 19.00 7.62 -5.49
C GLU A 349 18.35 8.01 -4.15
N TYR A 350 17.10 8.50 -4.16
CA TYR A 350 16.32 8.82 -2.96
C TYR A 350 15.31 7.73 -2.60
N ILE A 351 15.08 6.74 -3.47
CA ILE A 351 14.26 5.57 -3.15
C ILE A 351 15.14 4.63 -2.31
N ARG A 352 14.69 4.29 -1.10
CA ARG A 352 15.50 3.53 -0.12
C ARG A 352 15.35 2.01 -0.30
N ILE A 353 15.28 1.57 -1.55
CA ILE A 353 15.17 0.16 -1.94
C ILE A 353 16.46 -0.19 -2.68
N ASP A 354 17.26 -1.09 -2.10
CA ASP A 354 18.50 -1.52 -2.76
C ASP A 354 18.21 -2.53 -3.87
N ASP A 355 17.27 -3.45 -3.61
CA ASP A 355 16.84 -4.45 -4.57
C ASP A 355 15.38 -4.85 -4.27
N LEU A 356 14.47 -4.49 -5.18
CA LEU A 356 13.05 -4.77 -5.04
C LEU A 356 12.73 -6.26 -5.25
N GLU A 357 13.43 -6.96 -6.14
CA GLU A 357 13.18 -8.38 -6.41
C GLU A 357 13.61 -9.23 -5.20
N GLU A 358 14.69 -8.82 -4.53
CA GLU A 358 15.22 -9.47 -3.33
C GLU A 358 14.62 -8.92 -2.02
N LYS A 359 13.70 -7.95 -2.11
CA LYS A 359 12.98 -7.34 -0.97
C LYS A 359 13.93 -6.69 0.05
N ILE A 360 14.93 -5.95 -0.43
CA ILE A 360 15.98 -5.34 0.40
C ILE A 360 15.76 -3.83 0.50
N GLY A 361 15.67 -3.32 1.73
CA GLY A 361 15.47 -1.91 2.04
C GLY A 361 14.05 -1.56 2.52
N ALA A 362 13.73 -0.27 2.45
CA ALA A 362 12.48 0.34 2.90
C ALA A 362 11.47 0.36 1.74
N LEU A 363 10.67 -0.71 1.62
CA LEU A 363 9.88 -1.03 0.43
C LEU A 363 8.74 -0.03 0.16
N GLU A 364 8.16 0.55 1.19
CA GLU A 364 7.12 1.58 1.10
C GLU A 364 7.60 2.87 0.40
N THR A 365 8.92 3.11 0.37
CA THR A 365 9.50 4.23 -0.41
C THR A 365 9.32 4.08 -1.92
N LEU A 366 8.86 2.92 -2.42
CA LEU A 366 8.40 2.78 -3.82
C LEU A 366 7.31 3.78 -4.17
N LEU A 367 6.52 4.23 -3.19
CA LEU A 367 5.42 5.20 -3.36
C LEU A 367 5.91 6.64 -3.51
N LEU A 368 7.20 6.92 -3.35
CA LEU A 368 7.80 8.22 -3.69
C LEU A 368 7.93 8.43 -5.20
N ASP A 369 7.88 7.35 -5.99
CA ASP A 369 7.77 7.45 -7.44
C ASP A 369 6.34 7.82 -7.84
N LYS A 370 6.18 8.90 -8.60
CA LYS A 370 4.88 9.40 -9.03
C LYS A 370 4.08 8.38 -9.84
N LYS A 371 4.74 7.51 -10.62
CA LYS A 371 4.04 6.53 -11.44
C LYS A 371 3.52 5.38 -10.57
N ASN A 372 4.31 4.91 -9.61
CA ASN A 372 3.85 3.94 -8.60
C ASN A 372 2.72 4.51 -7.74
N TYR A 373 2.84 5.76 -7.27
CA TYR A 373 1.80 6.40 -6.48
C TYR A 373 0.50 6.60 -7.26
N ASN A 374 0.58 6.97 -8.55
CA ASN A 374 -0.59 7.14 -9.41
C ASN A 374 -1.07 5.84 -10.08
N SER A 375 -0.60 4.67 -9.61
CA SER A 375 -1.16 3.37 -10.02
C SER A 375 -2.64 3.20 -9.61
N LEU A 376 -3.13 4.06 -8.71
CA LEU A 376 -4.53 4.29 -8.42
C LEU A 376 -4.79 5.80 -8.31
N ILE A 377 -5.57 6.40 -9.21
CA ILE A 377 -5.75 7.87 -9.29
C ILE A 377 -6.91 8.37 -8.40
N SER A 378 -7.74 7.45 -7.89
CA SER A 378 -8.91 7.76 -7.08
C SER A 378 -9.91 8.68 -7.80
N GLY A 379 -10.68 9.51 -7.09
CA GLY A 379 -11.83 10.22 -7.66
C GLY A 379 -13.09 9.34 -7.78
N ASP A 380 -13.14 8.24 -7.03
CA ASP A 380 -14.25 7.30 -6.93
C ASP A 380 -15.18 7.59 -5.73
N GLY A 381 -16.22 6.78 -5.59
CA GLY A 381 -17.25 6.89 -4.55
C GLY A 381 -17.02 6.07 -3.27
N ALA A 382 -15.83 5.54 -3.01
CA ALA A 382 -15.58 4.78 -1.77
C ALA A 382 -15.72 5.65 -0.52
N CYS A 383 -15.98 4.99 0.62
CA CYS A 383 -16.07 5.63 1.94
C CYS A 383 -14.75 6.33 2.34
N LEU A 384 -14.85 7.28 3.27
CA LEU A 384 -13.69 7.86 3.95
C LEU A 384 -12.97 6.76 4.73
N GLY A 385 -11.63 6.71 4.65
CA GLY A 385 -10.85 5.72 5.40
C GLY A 385 -10.87 4.30 4.85
N CYS A 386 -11.46 4.05 3.67
CA CYS A 386 -11.72 2.70 3.18
C CYS A 386 -10.47 1.80 3.10
N GLY A 387 -10.40 0.76 3.93
CA GLY A 387 -9.25 -0.15 3.97
C GLY A 387 -9.06 -0.99 2.70
N GLU A 388 -10.12 -1.26 1.94
CA GLU A 388 -10.02 -1.92 0.63
C GLU A 388 -9.12 -1.15 -0.33
N LYS A 389 -9.22 0.18 -0.32
CA LYS A 389 -8.49 1.02 -1.26
C LYS A 389 -7.01 1.11 -0.95
N THR A 390 -6.65 1.24 0.32
CA THR A 390 -5.24 1.25 0.74
C THR A 390 -4.55 -0.06 0.33
N ALA A 391 -5.19 -1.20 0.56
CA ALA A 391 -4.66 -2.50 0.13
C ALA A 391 -4.47 -2.60 -1.40
N ILE A 392 -5.45 -2.13 -2.18
CA ILE A 392 -5.35 -2.08 -3.65
C ILE A 392 -4.26 -1.11 -4.11
N HIS A 393 -4.12 0.05 -3.48
CA HIS A 393 -3.11 1.04 -3.85
C HIS A 393 -1.70 0.49 -3.63
N ILE A 394 -1.44 -0.14 -2.50
CA ILE A 394 -0.15 -0.79 -2.22
C ILE A 394 0.08 -1.93 -3.24
N PHE A 395 -0.91 -2.79 -3.52
CA PHE A 395 -0.77 -3.86 -4.50
C PHE A 395 -0.45 -3.34 -5.91
N THR A 396 -1.21 -2.37 -6.40
CA THR A 396 -1.02 -1.77 -7.73
C THR A 396 0.29 -0.98 -7.83
N GLY A 397 0.71 -0.32 -6.74
CA GLY A 397 2.01 0.32 -6.60
C GLY A 397 3.15 -0.69 -6.72
N THR A 398 3.07 -1.82 -6.02
CA THR A 398 4.06 -2.91 -6.10
C THR A 398 4.17 -3.50 -7.50
N VAL A 399 3.04 -3.78 -8.17
CA VAL A 399 3.06 -4.27 -9.56
C VAL A 399 3.73 -3.27 -10.49
N THR A 400 3.38 -1.99 -10.36
CA THR A 400 3.97 -0.93 -11.18
C THR A 400 5.47 -0.82 -10.94
N ALA A 401 5.92 -0.86 -9.68
CA ALA A 401 7.32 -0.80 -9.29
C ALA A 401 8.15 -1.95 -9.87
N LEU A 402 7.61 -3.17 -9.91
CA LEU A 402 8.27 -4.31 -10.55
C LEU A 402 8.31 -4.19 -12.08
N MET A 403 7.21 -3.74 -12.70
CA MET A 403 7.09 -3.71 -14.16
C MET A 403 7.93 -2.61 -14.81
N GLN A 404 8.07 -1.44 -14.19
CA GLN A 404 8.81 -0.30 -14.74
C GLN A 404 10.26 -0.64 -15.18
N PRO A 405 11.14 -1.16 -14.29
CA PRO A 405 12.52 -1.48 -14.66
C PRO A 405 12.61 -2.62 -15.68
N ARG A 406 11.72 -3.63 -15.57
CA ARG A 406 11.66 -4.77 -16.51
C ARG A 406 11.34 -4.30 -17.93
N VAL A 407 10.32 -3.45 -18.08
CA VAL A 407 9.93 -2.88 -19.38
C VAL A 407 11.04 -1.98 -19.94
N LYS A 408 11.68 -1.15 -19.10
CA LYS A 408 12.82 -0.30 -19.50
C LYS A 408 13.98 -1.13 -20.07
N LYS A 409 14.36 -2.23 -19.39
CA LYS A 409 15.37 -3.18 -19.87
C LYS A 409 14.96 -3.77 -21.23
N HIS A 410 13.72 -4.23 -21.34
CA HIS A 410 13.21 -4.85 -22.57
C HIS A 410 13.18 -3.87 -23.76
N ILE A 411 12.80 -2.61 -23.55
CA ILE A 411 12.83 -1.58 -24.61
C ILE A 411 14.27 -1.39 -25.12
N SER A 412 15.26 -1.33 -24.22
CA SER A 412 16.66 -1.21 -24.60
C SER A 412 17.15 -2.41 -25.42
N GLU A 413 16.71 -3.62 -25.06
CA GLU A 413 17.04 -4.84 -25.82
C GLU A 413 16.36 -4.85 -27.20
N LEU A 414 15.12 -4.39 -27.30
CA LEU A 414 14.42 -4.26 -28.57
C LEU A 414 15.12 -3.24 -29.48
N ASP A 415 15.62 -2.14 -28.92
CA ASP A 415 16.37 -1.14 -29.68
C ASP A 415 17.68 -1.69 -30.24
N ASP A 416 18.48 -2.39 -29.44
CA ASP A 416 19.67 -3.09 -29.93
C ASP A 416 19.31 -4.10 -31.02
N LEU A 417 18.29 -4.92 -30.76
CA LEU A 417 17.87 -5.99 -31.67
C LEU A 417 17.38 -5.45 -33.02
N ILE A 418 16.59 -4.37 -33.01
CA ILE A 418 16.11 -3.67 -34.21
C ILE A 418 17.31 -3.14 -35.01
N ASN A 419 18.25 -2.44 -34.36
CA ASN A 419 19.42 -1.88 -35.01
C ASN A 419 20.32 -2.96 -35.64
N ARG A 420 20.52 -4.08 -34.93
CA ARG A 420 21.29 -5.21 -35.43
C ARG A 420 20.59 -5.91 -36.59
N MET A 421 19.28 -6.09 -36.52
CA MET A 421 18.50 -6.68 -37.59
C MET A 421 18.51 -5.81 -38.85
N GLU A 422 18.39 -4.49 -38.72
CA GLU A 422 18.55 -3.55 -39.85
C GLU A 422 19.92 -3.64 -40.49
N THR A 423 20.97 -3.69 -39.66
CA THR A 423 22.34 -3.81 -40.13
C THR A 423 22.56 -5.14 -40.84
N HIS A 424 22.06 -6.24 -40.28
CA HIS A 424 22.11 -7.58 -40.88
C HIS A 424 21.44 -7.61 -42.25
N ILE A 425 20.23 -7.02 -42.37
CA ILE A 425 19.53 -6.94 -43.66
C ILE A 425 20.33 -6.13 -44.68
N ARG A 426 20.88 -4.97 -44.28
CA ARG A 426 21.70 -4.13 -45.17
C ARG A 426 22.96 -4.86 -45.63
N LEU A 427 23.67 -5.54 -44.73
CA LEU A 427 24.90 -6.26 -45.05
C LEU A 427 24.65 -7.45 -45.99
N LYS A 428 23.58 -8.22 -45.77
CA LYS A 428 23.22 -9.36 -46.65
C LYS A 428 22.73 -8.91 -48.03
N LEU A 429 22.16 -7.71 -48.14
CA LEU A 429 21.85 -7.09 -49.43
C LEU A 429 23.08 -6.51 -50.12
N ALA A 430 24.07 -6.04 -49.35
CA ALA A 430 25.32 -5.50 -49.87
C ALA A 430 26.34 -6.60 -50.22
N SER A 431 26.22 -7.83 -49.68
CA SER A 431 27.15 -8.93 -49.95
C SER A 431 27.11 -9.44 -51.39
N SER A 432 26.11 -9.04 -52.19
CA SER A 432 26.06 -9.26 -53.64
C SER A 432 26.88 -8.23 -54.43
N MET A 433 27.50 -7.24 -53.78
CA MET A 433 28.38 -6.24 -54.39
C MET A 433 29.83 -6.49 -53.95
N ASP A 434 30.74 -6.75 -54.91
CA ASP A 434 32.17 -6.87 -54.60
C ASP A 434 32.80 -5.48 -54.45
N LEU A 435 32.91 -5.03 -53.20
CA LEU A 435 33.54 -3.76 -52.84
C LEU A 435 35.07 -3.88 -52.63
N SER A 436 35.64 -5.07 -52.81
CA SER A 436 37.07 -5.32 -52.60
C SER A 436 37.93 -5.05 -53.86
N ASP A 437 37.31 -5.02 -55.04
CA ASP A 437 37.96 -4.64 -56.30
C ASP A 437 38.06 -3.10 -56.44
N THR A 438 39.08 -2.54 -55.78
CA THR A 438 39.43 -1.12 -55.91
C THR A 438 39.75 -0.67 -57.34
N SER A 439 40.04 -1.59 -58.27
CA SER A 439 40.29 -1.25 -59.67
C SER A 439 38.99 -1.07 -60.46
N ALA A 440 37.99 -1.91 -60.19
CA ALA A 440 36.64 -1.77 -60.76
C ALA A 440 35.96 -0.48 -60.26
N ILE A 441 36.05 -0.17 -58.96
CA ILE A 441 35.46 1.04 -58.37
C ILE A 441 36.05 2.31 -59.00
N ASN A 442 37.38 2.38 -59.16
CA ASN A 442 38.03 3.54 -59.79
C ASN A 442 37.67 3.68 -61.29
N SER A 443 37.46 2.56 -61.99
CA SER A 443 37.05 2.56 -63.40
C SER A 443 35.62 3.10 -63.57
N VAL A 444 34.70 2.69 -62.69
CA VAL A 444 33.30 3.16 -62.67
C VAL A 444 33.17 4.64 -62.33
N VAL A 445 33.99 5.12 -61.39
CA VAL A 445 34.04 6.55 -61.02
C VAL A 445 34.62 7.40 -62.17
N ALA A 446 35.63 6.90 -62.87
CA ALA A 446 36.22 7.59 -64.03
C ALA A 446 35.28 7.62 -65.26
N GLU A 447 34.48 6.57 -65.48
CA GLU A 447 33.50 6.52 -66.58
C GLU A 447 32.28 7.43 -66.36
N ASN A 448 32.04 7.87 -65.12
CA ASN A 448 30.93 8.75 -64.74
C ASN A 448 31.40 10.15 -64.29
N GLU A 449 32.59 10.60 -64.70
CA GLU A 449 33.16 11.90 -64.32
C GLU A 449 32.24 13.10 -64.64
N ASP A 450 31.40 12.98 -65.67
CA ASP A 450 30.48 14.03 -66.15
C ASP A 450 29.01 13.84 -65.75
N ASN A 451 28.64 12.78 -65.01
CA ASN A 451 27.26 12.46 -64.61
C ASN A 451 27.11 12.13 -63.12
N ASP A 452 25.94 12.40 -62.53
CA ASP A 452 25.65 11.99 -61.14
C ASP A 452 25.58 10.46 -61.03
N LEU A 453 26.56 9.86 -60.34
CA LEU A 453 26.65 8.43 -60.10
C LEU A 453 25.56 7.99 -59.10
N THR A 454 24.53 7.30 -59.58
CA THR A 454 23.48 6.73 -58.73
C THR A 454 23.88 5.35 -58.21
N LEU A 455 23.36 4.96 -57.03
CA LEU A 455 23.56 3.64 -56.44
C LEU A 455 23.12 2.49 -57.37
N SER A 456 22.11 2.72 -58.22
CA SER A 456 21.66 1.73 -59.20
C SER A 456 22.68 1.52 -60.31
N ALA A 457 23.30 2.59 -60.82
CA ALA A 457 24.33 2.50 -61.86
C ALA A 457 25.63 1.87 -61.31
N LEU A 458 26.01 2.25 -60.09
CA LEU A 458 27.16 1.67 -59.38
C LEU A 458 26.98 0.17 -59.13
N SER A 459 25.78 -0.27 -58.74
CA SER A 459 25.47 -1.67 -58.49
C SER A 459 25.44 -2.53 -59.76
N GLU A 460 25.04 -1.99 -60.90
CA GLU A 460 25.00 -2.69 -62.19
C GLU A 460 26.42 -2.88 -62.78
N GLN A 461 27.35 -2.00 -62.45
CA GLN A 461 28.74 -2.06 -62.93
C GLN A 461 29.69 -2.81 -61.99
N LEU A 462 29.38 -2.93 -60.70
CA LEU A 462 30.17 -3.68 -59.70
C LEU A 462 29.65 -5.11 -59.44
N SER A 463 28.61 -5.55 -60.13
CA SER A 463 28.11 -6.93 -60.02
C SER A 463 29.05 -7.90 -60.74
N ASP A 464 29.64 -8.86 -60.00
CA ASP A 464 30.49 -9.92 -60.56
C ASP A 464 29.61 -10.94 -61.32
N PRO A 465 29.80 -11.14 -62.65
CA PRO A 465 29.04 -12.09 -63.44
C PRO A 465 29.29 -13.57 -63.06
N THR A 466 30.21 -13.86 -62.15
CA THR A 466 30.52 -15.21 -61.65
C THR A 466 29.88 -15.56 -60.30
N VAL A 467 29.33 -14.57 -59.59
CA VAL A 467 28.62 -14.75 -58.29
C VAL A 467 27.12 -14.54 -58.52
N ASP A 468 26.47 -15.52 -59.13
CA ASP A 468 25.04 -15.51 -59.47
C ASP A 468 24.20 -16.06 -58.28
N GLU A 469 24.38 -15.52 -57.07
CA GLU A 469 23.47 -15.81 -55.95
C GLU A 469 22.36 -14.74 -55.90
N PRO A 470 21.15 -15.04 -56.44
CA PRO A 470 20.05 -14.10 -56.40
C PRO A 470 19.65 -13.80 -54.95
N VAL A 471 19.32 -12.54 -54.67
CA VAL A 471 18.75 -12.12 -53.38
C VAL A 471 17.56 -13.03 -53.04
N ASP A 472 17.64 -13.73 -51.91
CA ASP A 472 16.55 -14.58 -51.44
C ASP A 472 15.35 -13.71 -51.07
N GLN A 473 14.40 -13.62 -52.01
CA GLN A 473 13.18 -12.84 -51.88
C GLN A 473 12.30 -13.34 -50.73
N LYS A 474 12.33 -14.64 -50.42
CA LYS A 474 11.55 -15.21 -49.32
C LYS A 474 12.13 -14.78 -47.98
N TRP A 475 13.46 -14.94 -47.83
CA TRP A 475 14.16 -14.46 -46.65
C TRP A 475 14.00 -12.94 -46.47
N LEU A 476 14.19 -12.13 -47.51
CA LEU A 476 14.10 -10.67 -47.39
C LEU A 476 12.70 -10.23 -46.95
N LYS A 477 11.65 -10.83 -47.52
CA LYS A 477 10.27 -10.56 -47.11
C LYS A 477 10.02 -10.97 -45.66
N TRP A 478 10.50 -12.14 -45.25
CA TRP A 478 10.37 -12.60 -43.87
C TRP A 478 11.14 -11.72 -42.88
N ALA A 479 12.39 -11.38 -43.17
CA ALA A 479 13.27 -10.57 -42.34
C ALA A 479 12.73 -9.14 -42.16
N THR A 480 12.19 -8.53 -43.23
CA THR A 480 11.57 -7.19 -43.16
C THR A 480 10.25 -7.21 -42.39
N GLN A 481 9.42 -8.25 -42.54
CA GLN A 481 8.22 -8.45 -41.71
C GLN A 481 8.57 -8.68 -40.24
N LEU A 482 9.64 -9.42 -39.96
CA LEU A 482 10.13 -9.64 -38.61
C LEU A 482 10.59 -8.33 -37.97
N LEU A 483 11.34 -7.52 -38.71
CA LEU A 483 11.75 -6.18 -38.28
C LEU A 483 10.54 -5.26 -38.00
N GLU A 484 9.52 -5.30 -38.85
CA GLU A 484 8.28 -4.54 -38.64
C GLU A 484 7.56 -4.98 -37.36
N LYS A 485 7.51 -6.30 -37.09
CA LYS A 485 6.96 -6.84 -35.82
C LYS A 485 7.72 -6.35 -34.60
N LEU A 486 9.06 -6.30 -34.65
CA LEU A 486 9.89 -5.78 -33.56
C LEU A 486 9.63 -4.29 -33.31
N ARG A 487 9.57 -3.49 -34.38
CA ARG A 487 9.24 -2.05 -34.28
C ARG A 487 7.83 -1.83 -33.71
N HIS A 488 6.85 -2.62 -34.16
CA HIS A 488 5.51 -2.57 -33.61
C HIS A 488 5.48 -2.99 -32.13
N LEU A 489 6.23 -4.01 -31.74
CA LEU A 489 6.36 -4.43 -30.35
C LEU A 489 6.96 -3.31 -29.48
N LYS A 490 8.02 -2.65 -29.93
CA LYS A 490 8.60 -1.48 -29.26
C LYS A 490 7.55 -0.36 -29.12
N TRP A 491 6.81 -0.06 -30.20
CA TRP A 491 5.74 0.94 -30.17
C TRP A 491 4.67 0.62 -29.13
N LEU A 492 4.27 -0.65 -28.99
CA LEU A 492 3.31 -1.07 -27.95
C LEU A 492 3.80 -0.79 -26.53
N TYR A 493 5.11 -0.90 -26.25
CA TYR A 493 5.67 -0.64 -24.92
C TYR A 493 5.93 0.83 -24.64
N THR A 494 6.17 1.64 -25.68
CA THR A 494 6.61 3.05 -25.51
C THR A 494 5.50 4.06 -25.69
N ASP A 495 4.52 3.77 -26.56
CA ASP A 495 3.55 4.77 -27.02
C ASP A 495 2.14 4.16 -27.01
N GLY A 496 1.91 3.14 -27.84
CA GLY A 496 0.60 2.53 -28.00
C GLY A 496 -0.45 3.54 -28.49
N LYS A 497 -1.74 3.19 -28.41
CA LYS A 497 -2.83 4.04 -28.91
C LYS A 497 -3.19 5.22 -28.01
N ASN A 498 -2.75 5.17 -26.76
CA ASN A 498 -3.06 6.17 -25.73
C ASN A 498 -1.81 6.99 -25.35
N HIS A 499 -0.68 6.82 -26.04
CA HIS A 499 0.62 7.48 -25.76
C HIS A 499 1.16 7.29 -24.34
N VAL A 500 0.86 6.14 -23.73
CA VAL A 500 1.33 5.76 -22.39
C VAL A 500 1.98 4.37 -22.36
N GLY A 501 2.13 3.73 -23.52
CA GLY A 501 2.68 2.39 -23.65
C GLY A 501 1.72 1.28 -23.24
N ARG A 502 2.28 0.13 -22.89
CA ARG A 502 1.53 -1.07 -22.50
C ARG A 502 1.16 -0.98 -21.02
N ALA A 503 -0.08 -1.32 -20.69
CA ALA A 503 -0.55 -1.40 -19.30
C ALA A 503 0.26 -2.42 -18.48
N GLU A 504 0.54 -2.05 -17.24
CA GLU A 504 1.36 -2.83 -16.30
C GLU A 504 0.61 -4.02 -15.71
N MET A 505 -0.74 -4.00 -15.72
CA MET A 505 -1.59 -5.08 -15.22
C MET A 505 -3.01 -5.03 -15.79
N GLY A 506 -3.84 -6.01 -15.44
CA GLY A 506 -5.28 -5.95 -15.64
C GLY A 506 -6.07 -6.55 -14.48
N ILE A 507 -7.24 -5.99 -14.19
CA ILE A 507 -8.14 -6.45 -13.12
C ILE A 507 -9.45 -7.03 -13.67
N VAL A 508 -9.85 -8.16 -13.11
CA VAL A 508 -11.18 -8.75 -13.25
C VAL A 508 -11.85 -8.73 -11.88
N ASN A 509 -12.82 -7.85 -11.71
CA ASN A 509 -13.37 -7.56 -10.39
C ASN A 509 -14.76 -8.18 -10.20
N ALA A 510 -14.96 -8.90 -9.10
CA ALA A 510 -16.26 -9.38 -8.68
C ALA A 510 -17.16 -8.20 -8.28
N THR A 511 -18.48 -8.39 -8.40
CA THR A 511 -19.44 -7.41 -7.87
C THR A 511 -19.29 -7.27 -6.35
N GLY A 512 -19.23 -6.05 -5.85
CA GLY A 512 -18.99 -5.73 -4.44
C GLY A 512 -18.62 -4.26 -4.28
N CYS A 513 -18.11 -3.86 -3.09
CA CYS A 513 -17.66 -2.49 -2.85
C CYS A 513 -16.63 -2.07 -3.91
N THR A 514 -15.61 -2.90 -4.12
CA THR A 514 -14.57 -2.69 -5.15
C THR A 514 -15.11 -2.42 -6.55
N SER A 515 -16.22 -3.05 -6.96
CA SER A 515 -16.82 -2.76 -8.27
C SER A 515 -17.66 -1.49 -8.25
N VAL A 516 -18.33 -1.21 -7.13
CA VAL A 516 -19.21 -0.06 -7.03
C VAL A 516 -18.37 1.22 -7.07
N TRP A 517 -17.38 1.35 -6.19
CA TRP A 517 -16.51 2.53 -6.26
C TRP A 517 -15.58 2.47 -7.49
N GLY A 518 -15.12 1.29 -7.91
CA GLY A 518 -14.22 1.13 -9.07
C GLY A 518 -14.81 1.45 -10.44
N SER A 519 -16.14 1.39 -10.59
CA SER A 519 -16.82 1.66 -11.86
C SER A 519 -18.17 2.37 -11.73
N THR A 520 -18.28 3.34 -10.81
CA THR A 520 -19.46 4.24 -10.79
C THR A 520 -19.41 5.13 -12.01
N PHE A 521 -20.16 4.78 -13.06
CA PHE A 521 -20.18 5.52 -14.33
C PHE A 521 -20.41 7.03 -14.11
N PRO A 522 -19.62 7.92 -14.72
CA PRO A 522 -18.56 7.68 -15.72
C PRO A 522 -17.15 7.61 -15.12
N PHE A 523 -16.99 7.39 -13.81
CA PHE A 523 -15.72 7.50 -13.10
C PHE A 523 -15.08 6.13 -12.85
N SER A 524 -13.78 6.04 -13.12
CA SER A 524 -12.96 4.87 -12.79
C SER A 524 -11.59 5.31 -12.27
N PRO A 525 -11.14 4.79 -11.11
CA PRO A 525 -9.87 5.17 -10.50
C PRO A 525 -8.66 4.46 -11.11
N TYR A 526 -8.87 3.44 -11.94
CA TYR A 526 -7.81 2.56 -12.44
C TYR A 526 -7.19 3.08 -13.75
N PRO A 527 -5.86 3.29 -13.82
CA PRO A 527 -5.17 3.72 -15.03
C PRO A 527 -4.83 2.58 -16.01
N PHE A 528 -5.43 1.40 -15.83
CA PHE A 528 -5.17 0.20 -16.62
C PHE A 528 -6.49 -0.57 -16.90
N PRO A 529 -6.49 -1.58 -17.79
CA PRO A 529 -7.69 -2.35 -18.10
C PRO A 529 -8.34 -2.99 -16.87
N TRP A 530 -9.61 -2.69 -16.67
CA TRP A 530 -10.43 -3.18 -15.59
C TRP A 530 -11.77 -3.67 -16.15
N THR A 531 -12.28 -4.77 -15.65
CA THR A 531 -13.61 -5.27 -16.03
C THR A 531 -14.31 -5.92 -14.84
N SER A 532 -15.63 -5.86 -14.83
CA SER A 532 -16.48 -6.62 -13.90
C SER A 532 -17.55 -7.33 -14.69
N HIS A 533 -17.69 -8.64 -14.45
CA HIS A 533 -18.69 -9.47 -15.10
C HIS A 533 -19.85 -9.74 -14.15
N LEU A 534 -19.70 -10.69 -13.22
CA LEU A 534 -20.70 -11.00 -12.19
C LEU A 534 -20.05 -11.18 -10.82
N PHE A 535 -20.89 -11.35 -9.80
CA PHE A 535 -20.45 -11.48 -8.41
C PHE A 535 -19.58 -12.74 -8.18
N GLN A 536 -19.93 -13.85 -8.83
CA GLN A 536 -19.39 -15.17 -8.50
C GLN A 536 -18.20 -15.63 -9.34
N ASP A 537 -17.88 -14.98 -10.46
CA ASP A 537 -17.07 -15.61 -11.53
C ASP A 537 -15.79 -14.87 -11.92
N SER A 538 -15.38 -13.83 -11.17
CA SER A 538 -14.13 -13.10 -11.49
C SER A 538 -12.89 -14.00 -11.61
N PRO A 539 -12.68 -15.08 -10.80
CA PRO A 539 -11.55 -15.98 -11.01
C PRO A 539 -11.61 -16.74 -12.34
N SER A 540 -12.81 -17.20 -12.73
CA SER A 540 -13.02 -17.95 -13.98
C SER A 540 -12.87 -17.07 -15.22
N VAL A 541 -13.34 -15.82 -15.15
CA VAL A 541 -13.14 -14.83 -16.22
C VAL A 541 -11.66 -14.47 -16.35
N ALA A 542 -10.94 -14.33 -15.23
CA ALA A 542 -9.50 -14.10 -15.22
C ALA A 542 -8.72 -15.23 -15.92
N MET A 543 -9.15 -16.49 -15.77
CA MET A 543 -8.53 -17.62 -16.49
C MET A 543 -8.62 -17.46 -18.01
N GLY A 544 -9.79 -17.08 -18.53
CA GLY A 544 -9.97 -16.86 -19.97
C GLY A 544 -9.16 -15.67 -20.49
N LEU A 545 -9.17 -14.55 -19.76
CA LEU A 545 -8.40 -13.36 -20.12
C LEU A 545 -6.89 -13.60 -20.05
N PHE A 546 -6.42 -14.37 -19.08
CA PHE A 546 -5.03 -14.77 -18.96
C PHE A 546 -4.55 -15.53 -20.21
N GLU A 547 -5.26 -16.56 -20.67
CA GLU A 547 -4.87 -17.31 -21.88
C GLU A 547 -4.83 -16.42 -23.12
N GLY A 548 -5.84 -15.56 -23.29
CA GLY A 548 -5.88 -14.60 -24.40
C GLY A 548 -4.73 -13.60 -24.35
N HIS A 549 -4.43 -13.06 -23.17
CA HIS A 549 -3.34 -12.13 -22.95
C HIS A 549 -1.97 -12.78 -23.22
N MET A 550 -1.73 -13.97 -22.66
CA MET A 550 -0.50 -14.74 -22.85
C MET A 550 -0.27 -15.14 -24.31
N SER A 551 -1.34 -15.48 -25.05
CA SER A 551 -1.24 -15.73 -26.49
C SER A 551 -0.72 -14.49 -27.25
N LYS A 552 -1.13 -13.28 -26.85
CA LYS A 552 -0.61 -12.03 -27.44
C LYS A 552 0.83 -11.72 -27.03
N MET A 553 1.22 -12.03 -25.79
CA MET A 553 2.62 -11.90 -25.35
C MET A 553 3.53 -12.84 -26.14
N ALA A 554 3.08 -14.08 -26.37
CA ALA A 554 3.84 -15.08 -27.13
C ALA A 554 4.20 -14.59 -28.55
N GLU A 555 3.32 -13.85 -29.23
CA GLU A 555 3.61 -13.31 -30.56
C GLU A 555 4.80 -12.32 -30.56
N GLY A 556 4.93 -11.50 -29.52
CA GLY A 556 6.07 -10.61 -29.35
C GLY A 556 7.37 -11.38 -29.08
N PHE A 557 7.33 -12.34 -28.17
CA PHE A 557 8.50 -13.16 -27.83
C PHE A 557 8.95 -14.07 -28.98
N LYS A 558 8.03 -14.60 -29.77
CA LYS A 558 8.36 -15.29 -31.04
C LYS A 558 9.20 -14.41 -31.94
N ALA A 559 8.79 -13.15 -32.15
CA ALA A 559 9.53 -12.22 -32.99
C ALA A 559 10.95 -11.94 -32.45
N VAL A 560 11.08 -11.73 -31.14
CA VAL A 560 12.38 -11.52 -30.48
C VAL A 560 13.28 -12.74 -30.65
N ARG A 561 12.79 -13.94 -30.35
CA ARG A 561 13.57 -15.18 -30.44
C ARG A 561 13.96 -15.50 -31.88
N MET A 562 13.05 -15.37 -32.85
CA MET A 562 13.35 -15.55 -34.27
C MET A 562 14.45 -14.60 -34.74
N ALA A 563 14.39 -13.32 -34.33
CA ALA A 563 15.40 -12.34 -34.71
C ALA A 563 16.76 -12.64 -34.08
N LYS A 564 16.79 -13.06 -32.80
CA LYS A 564 18.03 -13.51 -32.14
C LYS A 564 18.63 -14.72 -32.87
N LEU A 565 17.81 -15.74 -33.20
CA LEU A 565 18.26 -16.92 -33.94
C LEU A 565 18.80 -16.58 -35.34
N GLU A 566 18.16 -15.66 -36.07
CA GLU A 566 18.62 -15.21 -37.38
C GLU A 566 19.97 -14.49 -37.29
N LEU A 567 20.12 -13.59 -36.34
CA LEU A 567 21.38 -12.85 -36.12
C LEU A 567 22.53 -13.77 -35.69
N GLU A 568 22.22 -14.90 -35.06
CA GLU A 568 23.18 -15.95 -34.74
C GLU A 568 23.43 -16.94 -35.89
N GLY A 569 22.72 -16.82 -37.01
CA GLY A 569 22.79 -17.74 -38.15
C GLY A 569 22.23 -19.13 -37.85
N LYS A 570 21.35 -19.26 -36.84
CA LYS A 570 20.78 -20.53 -36.36
C LYS A 570 19.32 -20.72 -36.72
N TYR A 571 18.65 -19.73 -37.32
CA TYR A 571 17.25 -19.86 -37.67
C TYR A 571 17.06 -20.80 -38.87
N ASP A 572 16.25 -21.83 -38.67
CA ASP A 572 15.81 -22.78 -39.70
C ASP A 572 14.29 -22.95 -39.60
N GLU A 573 13.56 -22.65 -40.68
CA GLU A 573 12.09 -22.73 -40.71
C GLU A 573 11.56 -24.15 -40.50
N VAL A 574 12.28 -25.17 -41.00
CA VAL A 574 11.87 -26.58 -40.89
C VAL A 574 12.05 -27.09 -39.47
N GLU A 575 13.17 -26.74 -38.82
CA GLU A 575 13.44 -27.14 -37.44
C GLU A 575 12.59 -26.36 -36.42
N HIS A 576 12.47 -25.04 -36.61
CA HIS A 576 11.85 -24.16 -35.62
C HIS A 576 10.35 -23.90 -35.85
N GLY A 577 9.82 -24.18 -37.05
CA GLY A 577 8.43 -23.85 -37.39
C GLY A 577 7.41 -24.51 -36.47
N SER A 578 7.61 -25.79 -36.12
CA SER A 578 6.74 -26.51 -35.18
C SER A 578 6.80 -25.90 -33.77
N PHE A 579 8.01 -25.58 -33.28
CA PHE A 579 8.20 -24.96 -31.97
C PHE A 579 7.43 -23.64 -31.86
N PHE A 580 7.60 -22.74 -32.83
CA PHE A 580 6.95 -21.43 -32.81
C PHE A 580 5.43 -21.47 -33.11
N THR A 581 4.95 -22.53 -33.78
CA THR A 581 3.51 -22.75 -33.95
C THR A 581 2.81 -23.03 -32.62
N TYR A 582 3.45 -23.81 -31.74
CA TYR A 582 2.91 -24.20 -30.42
C TYR A 582 3.59 -23.49 -29.24
N PHE A 583 4.26 -22.36 -29.49
CA PHE A 583 4.91 -21.58 -28.45
C PHE A 583 3.85 -20.80 -27.63
N ASP A 584 3.79 -21.10 -26.35
CA ASP A 584 2.82 -20.62 -25.37
C ASP A 584 3.54 -20.22 -24.06
N TRP A 585 2.79 -19.66 -23.11
CA TRP A 585 3.33 -19.15 -21.84
C TRP A 585 4.09 -20.19 -21.02
N LYS A 586 3.78 -21.48 -21.20
CA LYS A 586 4.49 -22.58 -20.52
C LYS A 586 5.96 -22.71 -20.98
N LYS A 587 6.32 -22.09 -22.11
CA LYS A 587 7.67 -22.11 -22.69
C LYS A 587 8.40 -20.76 -22.57
N PHE A 588 7.82 -19.80 -21.87
CA PHE A 588 8.47 -18.51 -21.61
C PHE A 588 9.66 -18.69 -20.66
N SER A 589 10.77 -18.01 -20.95
CA SER A 589 11.87 -17.88 -19.99
C SER A 589 11.41 -17.07 -18.76
N ASP A 590 12.19 -17.07 -17.68
CA ASP A 590 11.85 -16.28 -16.48
C ASP A 590 11.79 -14.79 -16.79
N GLU A 591 12.72 -14.27 -17.60
CA GLU A 591 12.69 -12.87 -18.03
C GLU A 591 11.45 -12.53 -18.87
N GLU A 592 11.06 -13.41 -19.82
CA GLU A 592 9.84 -13.22 -20.61
C GLU A 592 8.58 -13.30 -19.75
N TRP A 593 8.58 -14.19 -18.76
CA TRP A 593 7.50 -14.33 -17.80
C TRP A 593 7.33 -13.07 -16.94
N GLN A 594 8.43 -12.55 -16.41
CA GLN A 594 8.45 -11.34 -15.60
C GLN A 594 8.02 -10.08 -16.37
N LEU A 595 8.10 -10.09 -17.70
CA LEU A 595 7.60 -9.03 -18.59
C LEU A 595 6.09 -9.11 -18.86
N CYS A 596 5.40 -10.16 -18.44
CA CYS A 596 3.96 -10.30 -18.62
C CYS A 596 3.19 -9.54 -17.52
N PRO A 597 2.37 -8.54 -17.88
CA PRO A 597 1.42 -7.92 -16.95
C PRO A 597 0.55 -8.96 -16.23
N PRO A 598 0.43 -8.92 -14.90
CA PRO A 598 -0.42 -9.87 -14.17
C PRO A 598 -1.90 -9.62 -14.48
N VAL A 599 -2.65 -10.71 -14.63
CA VAL A 599 -4.12 -10.69 -14.64
C VAL A 599 -4.60 -11.04 -13.24
N THR A 600 -5.27 -10.09 -12.59
CA THR A 600 -5.67 -10.19 -11.19
C THR A 600 -7.18 -10.27 -11.06
N ALA A 601 -7.69 -11.35 -10.48
CA ALA A 601 -9.08 -11.43 -10.01
C ALA A 601 -9.18 -10.70 -8.66
N VAL A 602 -10.10 -9.76 -8.52
CA VAL A 602 -10.32 -9.01 -7.29
C VAL A 602 -11.75 -9.26 -6.79
N GLY A 603 -11.97 -9.31 -5.48
CA GLY A 603 -13.30 -9.41 -4.89
C GLY A 603 -13.29 -9.33 -3.37
N GLY A 604 -14.44 -8.94 -2.80
CA GLY A 604 -14.63 -8.97 -1.35
C GLY A 604 -14.84 -10.38 -0.82
N ASP A 605 -14.91 -10.52 0.51
CA ASP A 605 -15.16 -11.79 1.18
C ASP A 605 -16.44 -12.48 0.70
N GLY A 606 -17.55 -11.76 0.52
CA GLY A 606 -18.77 -12.39 0.00
C GLY A 606 -18.66 -13.01 -1.40
N ALA A 607 -17.81 -12.46 -2.26
CA ALA A 607 -17.54 -13.06 -3.57
C ALA A 607 -16.69 -14.33 -3.43
N MET A 608 -15.67 -14.28 -2.57
CA MET A 608 -14.58 -15.27 -2.58
C MET A 608 -14.75 -16.38 -1.54
N TYR A 609 -15.38 -16.09 -0.40
CA TYR A 609 -15.68 -17.03 0.67
C TYR A 609 -16.97 -17.80 0.42
N ASP A 610 -17.96 -17.16 -0.19
CA ASP A 610 -19.31 -17.69 -0.32
C ASP A 610 -19.66 -18.03 -1.78
N ILE A 611 -20.28 -17.11 -2.52
CA ILE A 611 -20.94 -17.43 -3.80
C ILE A 611 -19.97 -17.87 -4.91
N GLY A 612 -18.77 -17.28 -4.95
CA GLY A 612 -17.74 -17.54 -5.95
C GLY A 612 -16.66 -18.52 -5.48
N PHE A 613 -16.78 -19.08 -4.28
CA PHE A 613 -15.79 -19.99 -3.71
C PHE A 613 -15.45 -21.17 -4.64
N GLN A 614 -16.43 -21.75 -5.33
CA GLN A 614 -16.19 -22.82 -6.29
C GLN A 614 -15.31 -22.39 -7.48
N ASN A 615 -15.46 -21.15 -7.96
CA ASN A 615 -14.67 -20.59 -9.05
C ASN A 615 -13.25 -20.28 -8.57
N LEU A 616 -13.12 -19.71 -7.38
CA LEU A 616 -11.83 -19.50 -6.72
C LEU A 616 -11.07 -20.83 -6.56
N SER A 617 -11.70 -21.81 -5.93
CA SER A 617 -11.12 -23.15 -5.73
C SER A 617 -10.71 -23.80 -7.05
N ARG A 618 -11.50 -23.64 -8.12
CA ARG A 618 -11.14 -24.11 -9.46
C ARG A 618 -9.91 -23.40 -10.03
N ALA A 619 -9.80 -22.08 -9.83
CA ALA A 619 -8.67 -21.28 -10.27
C ALA A 619 -7.37 -21.69 -9.54
N LEU A 620 -7.42 -21.87 -8.22
CA LEU A 620 -6.28 -22.37 -7.43
C LEU A 620 -5.86 -23.80 -7.85
N ALA A 621 -6.82 -24.67 -8.18
CA ALA A 621 -6.53 -26.01 -8.68
C ALA A 621 -6.07 -26.06 -10.15
N SER A 622 -6.10 -24.95 -10.89
CA SER A 622 -5.84 -24.93 -12.34
C SER A 622 -4.36 -25.00 -12.70
N GLY A 623 -3.48 -24.59 -11.77
CA GLY A 623 -2.07 -24.36 -12.06
C GLY A 623 -1.82 -23.16 -12.98
N MET A 624 -2.85 -22.41 -13.37
CA MET A 624 -2.71 -21.18 -14.14
C MET A 624 -2.25 -20.06 -13.20
N PRO A 625 -1.18 -19.31 -13.55
CA PRO A 625 -0.58 -18.29 -12.68
C PRO A 625 -1.38 -16.97 -12.63
N ILE A 626 -2.64 -17.10 -12.24
CA ILE A 626 -3.56 -15.99 -12.02
C ILE A 626 -3.38 -15.50 -10.58
N LYS A 627 -3.48 -14.19 -10.42
CA LYS A 627 -3.38 -13.54 -9.13
C LYS A 627 -4.80 -13.30 -8.61
N VAL A 628 -5.06 -13.57 -7.34
CA VAL A 628 -6.37 -13.36 -6.72
C VAL A 628 -6.17 -12.48 -5.50
N LEU A 629 -6.84 -11.33 -5.47
CA LEU A 629 -6.84 -10.39 -4.35
C LEU A 629 -8.22 -10.42 -3.68
N ILE A 630 -8.26 -10.90 -2.44
CA ILE A 630 -9.46 -10.96 -1.61
C ILE A 630 -9.38 -9.85 -0.57
N LEU A 631 -10.34 -8.95 -0.57
CA LEU A 631 -10.46 -7.90 0.44
C LEU A 631 -11.51 -8.32 1.46
N ASP A 632 -11.03 -8.83 2.59
CA ASP A 632 -11.86 -9.43 3.61
C ASP A 632 -12.35 -8.37 4.60
N THR A 633 -13.58 -7.92 4.36
CA THR A 633 -14.30 -7.01 5.25
C THR A 633 -15.17 -7.76 6.26
N GLN A 634 -15.19 -9.10 6.23
CA GLN A 634 -15.91 -9.96 7.16
C GLN A 634 -17.45 -9.80 7.16
N VAL A 635 -17.98 -9.10 6.16
CA VAL A 635 -19.40 -8.83 5.90
C VAL A 635 -19.59 -8.49 4.43
N TYR A 636 -20.82 -8.57 3.93
CA TYR A 636 -21.13 -8.06 2.60
C TYR A 636 -21.32 -6.54 2.67
N SER A 637 -20.20 -5.81 2.64
CA SER A 637 -20.17 -4.36 2.87
C SER A 637 -21.09 -3.57 1.95
N ASN A 638 -21.07 -3.85 0.64
CA ASN A 638 -21.85 -3.10 -0.35
C ASN A 638 -23.36 -3.18 -0.15
N THR A 639 -23.85 -4.32 0.33
CA THR A 639 -25.29 -4.60 0.42
C THR A 639 -25.86 -4.30 1.81
N GLY A 640 -25.11 -3.56 2.65
CA GLY A 640 -25.53 -3.10 3.98
C GLY A 640 -25.13 -4.03 5.12
N GLY A 641 -24.02 -4.76 4.97
CA GLY A 641 -23.44 -5.54 6.06
C GLY A 641 -24.14 -6.87 6.35
N GLN A 642 -24.50 -7.65 5.33
CA GLN A 642 -24.97 -9.04 5.56
C GLN A 642 -23.86 -9.93 6.12
N SER A 643 -24.26 -10.92 6.90
CA SER A 643 -23.38 -11.96 7.43
C SER A 643 -22.66 -12.71 6.30
N CYS A 644 -21.33 -12.81 6.42
CA CYS A 644 -20.47 -13.63 5.57
C CYS A 644 -19.86 -14.78 6.39
N THR A 645 -19.44 -15.86 5.73
CA THR A 645 -18.72 -16.95 6.41
C THR A 645 -17.33 -16.57 6.92
N SER A 646 -16.77 -15.44 6.45
CA SER A 646 -15.58 -14.78 7.00
C SER A 646 -15.81 -14.11 8.37
N GLY A 647 -17.05 -13.86 8.80
CA GLY A 647 -17.34 -13.25 10.09
C GLY A 647 -17.03 -14.15 11.31
N PHE A 648 -17.00 -13.58 12.51
CA PHE A 648 -16.71 -14.28 13.77
C PHE A 648 -17.98 -14.73 14.51
N ILE A 649 -17.83 -15.62 15.50
CA ILE A 649 -18.92 -15.98 16.41
C ILE A 649 -19.34 -14.71 17.19
N GLY A 650 -20.63 -14.53 17.39
CA GLY A 650 -21.17 -13.36 18.07
C GLY A 650 -21.18 -12.08 17.24
N GLN A 651 -20.61 -12.06 16.03
CA GLN A 651 -20.65 -10.88 15.17
C GLN A 651 -22.11 -10.54 14.80
N VAL A 652 -22.51 -9.28 14.99
CA VAL A 652 -23.84 -8.79 14.62
C VAL A 652 -23.79 -8.24 13.21
N ALA A 653 -24.61 -8.81 12.33
CA ALA A 653 -24.73 -8.42 10.93
C ALA A 653 -26.18 -8.62 10.47
N ASP A 654 -26.54 -8.11 9.29
CA ASP A 654 -27.81 -8.47 8.68
C ASP A 654 -27.84 -9.99 8.41
N MET A 655 -28.97 -10.64 8.71
CA MET A 655 -29.14 -12.11 8.80
C MET A 655 -28.52 -12.80 10.03
N ALA A 656 -27.72 -12.08 10.84
CA ALA A 656 -27.18 -12.57 12.12
C ALA A 656 -27.47 -11.55 13.25
N PRO A 657 -28.75 -11.31 13.59
CA PRO A 657 -29.12 -10.26 14.53
C PRO A 657 -28.83 -10.64 15.99
N TYR A 658 -28.65 -9.62 16.83
CA TYR A 658 -28.66 -9.77 18.28
C TYR A 658 -30.07 -9.61 18.85
N GLY A 659 -30.54 -10.61 19.60
CA GLY A 659 -31.85 -10.66 20.24
C GLY A 659 -31.86 -11.52 21.50
N LYS A 660 -33.04 -12.02 21.86
CA LYS A 660 -33.21 -12.90 23.04
C LYS A 660 -32.72 -14.33 22.81
N VAL A 661 -32.82 -14.82 21.57
CA VAL A 661 -32.46 -16.20 21.18
C VAL A 661 -31.18 -16.21 20.35
N MET A 662 -31.12 -15.42 19.29
CA MET A 662 -29.91 -15.24 18.48
C MET A 662 -29.02 -14.16 19.10
N LYS A 663 -27.70 -14.37 19.07
CA LYS A 663 -26.71 -13.49 19.72
C LYS A 663 -25.60 -13.06 18.75
N GLY A 664 -25.94 -12.97 17.47
CA GLY A 664 -24.99 -12.81 16.37
C GLY A 664 -24.79 -14.12 15.61
N LYS A 665 -23.75 -14.16 14.77
CA LYS A 665 -23.34 -15.33 13.99
C LYS A 665 -22.93 -16.48 14.91
N THR A 666 -23.24 -17.72 14.51
CA THR A 666 -22.98 -18.92 15.34
C THR A 666 -21.87 -19.80 14.78
N GLU A 667 -21.63 -19.70 13.49
CA GLU A 667 -20.65 -20.48 12.76
C GLU A 667 -19.25 -19.95 13.07
N ILE A 668 -18.26 -20.84 13.14
CA ILE A 668 -16.85 -20.45 13.12
C ILE A 668 -16.52 -19.70 11.82
N ARG A 669 -15.47 -18.89 11.84
CA ARG A 669 -14.98 -18.24 10.63
C ARG A 669 -14.42 -19.29 9.66
N LYS A 670 -14.67 -19.11 8.38
CA LYS A 670 -14.10 -19.94 7.31
C LYS A 670 -12.68 -19.46 7.01
N GLU A 671 -11.66 -20.24 7.36
CA GLU A 671 -10.26 -19.81 7.18
C GLU A 671 -9.74 -20.02 5.75
N MET A 672 -9.82 -18.95 4.94
CA MET A 672 -9.45 -19.00 3.52
C MET A 672 -7.96 -19.27 3.29
N GLY A 673 -7.07 -18.80 4.17
CA GLY A 673 -5.64 -19.09 4.10
C GLY A 673 -5.34 -20.59 4.10
N ILE A 674 -5.89 -21.33 5.08
CA ILE A 674 -5.74 -22.79 5.18
C ILE A 674 -6.41 -23.51 4.01
N ILE A 675 -7.61 -23.07 3.61
CA ILE A 675 -8.31 -23.67 2.46
C ILE A 675 -7.50 -23.48 1.16
N GLY A 676 -6.89 -22.31 0.98
CA GLY A 676 -5.96 -22.04 -0.11
C GLY A 676 -4.75 -22.97 -0.06
N MET A 677 -4.12 -23.11 1.11
CA MET A 677 -2.99 -24.02 1.33
C MET A 677 -3.34 -25.48 1.02
N ALA A 678 -4.58 -25.91 1.29
CA ALA A 678 -5.04 -27.27 1.00
C ALA A 678 -4.99 -27.64 -0.49
N HIS A 679 -4.90 -26.66 -1.39
CA HIS A 679 -4.64 -26.90 -2.81
C HIS A 679 -3.20 -27.35 -3.11
N ARG A 680 -2.24 -27.14 -2.20
CA ARG A 680 -0.82 -27.55 -2.23
C ARG A 680 0.05 -27.00 -3.36
N THR A 681 -0.56 -26.39 -4.38
CA THR A 681 0.15 -25.92 -5.57
C THR A 681 0.07 -24.42 -5.77
N SER A 682 -0.64 -23.70 -4.89
CA SER A 682 -0.88 -22.25 -4.99
C SER A 682 -0.09 -21.53 -3.92
N TYR A 683 0.44 -20.36 -4.26
CA TYR A 683 1.02 -19.43 -3.30
C TYR A 683 -0.11 -18.74 -2.52
N ILE A 684 -0.02 -18.67 -1.20
CA ILE A 684 -1.02 -18.04 -0.35
C ILE A 684 -0.36 -17.00 0.53
N LEU A 685 -0.94 -15.81 0.59
CA LEU A 685 -0.60 -14.76 1.53
C LEU A 685 -1.86 -14.35 2.28
N GLN A 686 -1.79 -14.33 3.60
CA GLN A 686 -2.75 -13.71 4.49
C GLN A 686 -2.06 -12.55 5.20
N SER A 687 -2.52 -11.32 4.96
CA SER A 687 -1.88 -10.11 5.48
C SER A 687 -2.88 -9.00 5.78
N SER A 688 -2.40 -7.86 6.27
CA SER A 688 -3.18 -6.64 6.48
C SER A 688 -2.26 -5.42 6.43
N GLN A 689 -2.85 -4.23 6.52
CA GLN A 689 -2.10 -2.96 6.60
C GLN A 689 -1.27 -2.81 7.88
N ALA A 690 -1.53 -3.64 8.91
CA ALA A 690 -0.78 -3.66 10.15
C ALA A 690 0.72 -3.91 9.96
N ASN A 691 1.10 -4.59 8.87
CA ASN A 691 2.49 -4.76 8.48
C ASN A 691 2.61 -4.64 6.96
N VAL A 692 2.80 -3.40 6.50
CA VAL A 692 2.94 -3.07 5.07
C VAL A 692 4.10 -3.84 4.43
N THR A 693 5.17 -4.10 5.18
CA THR A 693 6.32 -4.84 4.66
C THR A 693 5.99 -6.29 4.39
N HIS A 694 5.40 -7.00 5.34
CA HIS A 694 4.92 -8.36 5.13
C HIS A 694 3.96 -8.42 3.91
N MET A 695 3.12 -7.40 3.74
CA MET A 695 2.22 -7.29 2.60
C MET A 695 2.96 -7.08 1.27
N ILE A 696 3.90 -6.14 1.16
CA ILE A 696 4.66 -5.88 -0.07
C ILE A 696 5.58 -7.06 -0.42
N GLU A 697 6.30 -7.62 0.56
CA GLU A 697 7.14 -8.81 0.39
C GLU A 697 6.32 -9.98 -0.16
N GLY A 698 5.16 -10.25 0.45
CA GLY A 698 4.26 -11.30 0.00
C GLY A 698 3.65 -11.03 -1.39
N PHE A 699 3.38 -9.77 -1.73
CA PHE A 699 2.97 -9.41 -3.09
C PHE A 699 4.07 -9.71 -4.10
N ILE A 700 5.33 -9.34 -3.83
CA ILE A 700 6.47 -9.60 -4.72
C ILE A 700 6.60 -11.10 -4.98
N ASP A 701 6.59 -11.92 -3.92
CA ASP A 701 6.68 -13.38 -4.02
C ASP A 701 5.52 -13.97 -4.83
N GLY A 702 4.29 -13.59 -4.48
CA GLY A 702 3.09 -14.06 -5.18
C GLY A 702 3.02 -13.60 -6.64
N LEU A 703 3.50 -12.39 -6.97
CA LEU A 703 3.56 -11.86 -8.33
C LEU A 703 4.60 -12.60 -9.17
N ASN A 704 5.76 -12.90 -8.60
CA ASN A 704 6.84 -13.63 -9.25
C ASN A 704 6.56 -15.14 -9.37
N SER A 705 5.68 -15.70 -8.55
CA SER A 705 5.29 -17.11 -8.63
C SER A 705 4.66 -17.46 -9.98
N ARG A 706 5.12 -18.59 -10.57
CA ARG A 706 4.51 -19.21 -11.76
C ARG A 706 3.29 -20.08 -11.43
N ARG A 707 2.75 -19.94 -10.23
CA ARG A 707 1.58 -20.65 -9.71
C ARG A 707 0.41 -19.68 -9.53
N PRO A 708 -0.83 -20.19 -9.38
CA PRO A 708 -1.91 -19.38 -8.84
C PRO A 708 -1.46 -18.78 -7.51
N ALA A 709 -1.72 -17.48 -7.31
CA ALA A 709 -1.40 -16.79 -6.07
C ALA A 709 -2.67 -16.16 -5.51
N MET A 710 -2.93 -16.36 -4.21
CA MET A 710 -4.07 -15.78 -3.51
C MET A 710 -3.59 -14.91 -2.36
N PHE A 711 -3.99 -13.66 -2.39
CA PHE A 711 -3.75 -12.65 -1.36
C PHE A 711 -5.05 -12.40 -0.61
N ASN A 712 -5.16 -12.91 0.61
CA ASN A 712 -6.29 -12.73 1.52
C ASN A 712 -5.95 -11.60 2.49
N LEU A 713 -6.58 -10.44 2.33
CA LEU A 713 -6.20 -9.24 3.06
C LEU A 713 -7.32 -8.79 3.98
N TYR A 714 -7.05 -8.63 5.27
CA TYR A 714 -8.01 -7.98 6.16
C TYR A 714 -8.11 -6.49 5.84
N THR A 715 -9.33 -6.02 5.64
CA THR A 715 -9.61 -4.62 5.35
C THR A 715 -10.78 -4.14 6.19
N THR A 716 -10.58 -3.04 6.89
CA THR A 716 -11.60 -2.39 7.71
C THR A 716 -12.73 -1.84 6.85
N CYS A 717 -13.95 -1.89 7.38
CA CYS A 717 -15.13 -1.28 6.78
C CYS A 717 -15.78 -0.36 7.81
N GLN A 718 -15.55 0.94 7.68
CA GLN A 718 -16.02 1.98 8.62
C GLN A 718 -17.49 1.81 9.02
N PRO A 719 -18.46 1.81 8.07
CA PRO A 719 -19.87 1.74 8.42
C PRO A 719 -20.28 0.40 9.06
N GLU A 720 -19.76 -0.72 8.55
CA GLU A 720 -20.24 -2.05 8.95
C GLU A 720 -19.50 -2.64 10.15
N HIS A 721 -18.24 -2.24 10.37
CA HIS A 721 -17.53 -2.52 11.62
C HIS A 721 -17.94 -1.53 12.71
N GLY A 722 -18.47 -0.37 12.32
CA GLY A 722 -18.91 0.68 13.23
C GLY A 722 -17.74 1.38 13.91
N VAL A 723 -16.68 1.65 13.14
CA VAL A 723 -15.44 2.33 13.53
C VAL A 723 -15.34 3.70 12.84
N ALA A 724 -14.43 4.55 13.31
CA ALA A 724 -14.25 5.90 12.77
C ALA A 724 -13.55 5.91 11.41
N ASP A 725 -13.65 7.03 10.69
CA ASP A 725 -13.10 7.21 9.33
C ASP A 725 -11.56 7.22 9.29
N ASP A 726 -10.90 7.43 10.44
CA ASP A 726 -9.46 7.46 10.68
C ASP A 726 -8.93 6.24 11.44
N ALA A 727 -9.72 5.16 11.53
CA ALA A 727 -9.41 4.02 12.37
C ALA A 727 -8.77 2.84 11.64
N THR A 728 -8.43 2.94 10.35
CA THR A 728 -8.06 1.76 9.55
C THR A 728 -6.77 1.12 10.03
N ASP A 729 -5.68 1.87 10.11
CA ASP A 729 -4.37 1.38 10.56
C ASP A 729 -4.50 0.74 11.96
N MET A 730 -5.04 1.52 12.89
CA MET A 730 -5.24 1.12 14.28
C MET A 730 -6.06 -0.18 14.42
N GLN A 731 -7.15 -0.33 13.68
CA GLN A 731 -7.98 -1.53 13.73
C GLN A 731 -7.30 -2.74 13.10
N THR A 732 -6.53 -2.54 12.02
CA THR A 732 -5.73 -3.64 11.45
C THR A 732 -4.64 -4.12 12.39
N LYS A 733 -3.96 -3.21 13.10
CA LYS A 733 -2.96 -3.52 14.14
C LYS A 733 -3.59 -4.31 15.29
N MET A 734 -4.70 -3.82 15.85
CA MET A 734 -5.41 -4.55 16.91
C MET A 734 -5.90 -5.93 16.46
N ALA A 735 -6.38 -6.08 15.22
CA ALA A 735 -6.81 -7.37 14.70
C ALA A 735 -5.66 -8.40 14.58
N LEU A 736 -4.45 -7.94 14.27
CA LEU A 736 -3.23 -8.76 14.26
C LEU A 736 -2.83 -9.18 15.67
N GLU A 737 -2.73 -8.21 16.58
CA GLU A 737 -2.32 -8.40 17.98
C GLU A 737 -3.28 -9.29 18.76
N SER A 738 -4.59 -9.18 18.49
CA SER A 738 -5.64 -9.96 19.15
C SER A 738 -5.84 -11.35 18.55
N ARG A 739 -4.99 -11.77 17.60
CA ARG A 739 -5.14 -13.00 16.80
C ARG A 739 -6.48 -13.11 16.05
N ALA A 740 -7.19 -12.00 15.85
CA ALA A 740 -8.41 -12.01 15.05
C ALA A 740 -8.10 -12.28 13.57
N TYR A 741 -6.96 -11.77 13.10
CA TYR A 741 -6.46 -11.99 11.74
C TYR A 741 -4.92 -12.10 11.74
N PRO A 742 -4.36 -13.27 12.12
CA PRO A 742 -2.92 -13.49 12.10
C PRO A 742 -2.37 -13.49 10.67
N MET A 743 -1.12 -13.08 10.52
CA MET A 743 -0.38 -13.14 9.25
C MET A 743 0.08 -14.56 8.97
N PHE A 744 0.00 -14.97 7.71
CA PHE A 744 0.35 -16.32 7.30
C PHE A 744 0.73 -16.33 5.82
N LYS A 745 1.81 -17.04 5.48
CA LYS A 745 2.24 -17.26 4.11
C LYS A 745 2.44 -18.76 3.87
N TYR A 746 2.05 -19.23 2.69
CA TYR A 746 2.36 -20.56 2.21
C TYR A 746 2.96 -20.47 0.81
N ASP A 747 4.22 -20.89 0.69
CA ASP A 747 4.92 -21.01 -0.58
C ASP A 747 5.27 -22.48 -0.89
N PRO A 748 4.62 -23.11 -1.88
CA PRO A 748 4.92 -24.48 -2.26
C PRO A 748 6.28 -24.66 -2.95
N ASP A 749 7.00 -23.58 -3.28
CA ASP A 749 8.35 -23.65 -3.87
C ASP A 749 9.48 -23.68 -2.82
N GLU A 750 9.19 -23.37 -1.55
CA GLU A 750 10.19 -23.39 -0.45
C GLU A 750 10.51 -24.80 0.07
N GLY A 751 9.64 -25.79 -0.16
CA GLY A 751 9.86 -27.14 0.37
C GLY A 751 8.82 -28.16 -0.04
N THR A 752 8.81 -29.29 0.65
CA THR A 752 7.90 -30.42 0.37
C THR A 752 6.97 -30.75 1.54
N THR A 753 7.26 -30.25 2.73
CA THR A 753 6.42 -30.36 3.92
C THR A 753 5.72 -29.04 4.22
N PHE A 754 4.58 -29.08 4.92
CA PHE A 754 3.92 -27.83 5.34
C PHE A 754 4.83 -26.95 6.22
N LYS A 755 5.62 -27.56 7.12
CA LYS A 755 6.59 -26.85 7.95
C LYS A 755 7.61 -26.04 7.14
N GLU A 756 8.07 -26.55 6.00
CA GLU A 756 9.01 -25.83 5.13
C GLU A 756 8.32 -24.74 4.30
N CYS A 757 7.07 -24.96 3.91
CA CYS A 757 6.32 -24.05 3.05
C CYS A 757 5.58 -22.93 3.79
N CYS A 758 5.25 -23.14 5.07
CA CYS A 758 4.46 -22.23 5.88
C CYS A 758 5.34 -21.28 6.68
N ASP A 759 4.93 -20.03 6.73
CA ASP A 759 5.63 -18.95 7.41
C ASP A 759 4.60 -18.07 8.14
N ILE A 760 4.89 -17.75 9.40
CA ILE A 760 4.09 -16.87 10.26
C ILE A 760 4.91 -15.68 10.78
N GLU A 761 6.04 -15.37 10.14
CA GLU A 761 6.76 -14.12 10.35
C GLU A 761 5.83 -12.90 10.15
N GLY A 762 6.09 -11.83 10.89
CA GLY A 762 5.27 -10.61 10.89
C GLY A 762 4.18 -10.58 11.96
N ASN A 763 3.93 -11.69 12.66
CA ASN A 763 3.09 -11.70 13.85
C ASN A 763 3.91 -11.32 15.10
N PRO A 764 3.40 -10.46 16.01
CA PRO A 764 4.04 -10.18 17.29
C PRO A 764 3.94 -11.38 18.25
N SER A 765 4.92 -11.52 19.14
CA SER A 765 4.97 -12.54 20.21
C SER A 765 4.60 -13.96 19.74
N ILE A 766 5.32 -14.50 18.76
CA ILE A 766 4.95 -15.75 18.06
C ILE A 766 4.81 -16.95 19.03
N ASP A 767 5.61 -16.97 20.08
CA ASP A 767 5.64 -18.00 21.11
C ASP A 767 4.48 -17.91 22.12
N GLN A 768 3.72 -16.80 22.10
CA GLN A 768 2.63 -16.55 23.05
C GLN A 768 1.25 -16.58 22.38
N ASP A 769 0.24 -16.93 23.18
CA ASP A 769 -1.15 -16.94 22.71
C ASP A 769 -1.66 -15.51 22.44
N TRP A 770 -1.30 -14.57 23.31
CA TRP A 770 -1.71 -13.17 23.24
C TRP A 770 -0.52 -12.22 23.35
N VAL A 771 -0.58 -11.09 22.67
CA VAL A 771 0.30 -9.95 22.92
C VAL A 771 -0.04 -9.33 24.28
N THR A 772 0.86 -8.59 24.91
CA THR A 772 0.58 -7.86 26.16
C THR A 772 0.65 -6.35 25.94
N TYR A 773 -0.17 -5.59 26.68
CA TYR A 773 -0.21 -4.14 26.65
C TYR A 773 -0.36 -3.55 28.06
N ASP A 774 0.02 -2.30 28.23
CA ASP A 774 -0.13 -1.57 29.50
C ASP A 774 -1.39 -0.69 29.50
N LEU A 775 -2.37 -1.04 30.34
CA LEU A 775 -3.53 -0.19 30.61
C LEU A 775 -3.19 0.83 31.70
N THR A 776 -3.23 2.11 31.34
CA THR A 776 -3.03 3.23 32.28
C THR A 776 -4.39 3.68 32.85
N TYR A 777 -4.50 3.84 34.16
CA TYR A 777 -5.73 4.22 34.85
C TYR A 777 -5.47 5.11 36.08
N THR A 778 -6.51 5.76 36.59
CA THR A 778 -6.45 6.53 37.84
C THR A 778 -6.87 5.65 39.02
N ASP A 779 -5.98 5.52 40.00
CA ASP A 779 -6.21 4.74 41.23
C ASP A 779 -7.20 5.43 42.19
N GLU A 780 -7.53 4.75 43.28
CA GLU A 780 -8.46 5.26 44.30
C GLU A 780 -7.95 6.54 45.01
N ASN A 781 -6.65 6.82 44.93
CA ASN A 781 -6.01 8.00 45.50
C ASN A 781 -5.86 9.15 44.49
N GLY A 782 -6.36 8.99 43.26
CA GLY A 782 -6.23 9.98 42.19
C GLY A 782 -4.85 10.01 41.53
N LYS A 783 -4.03 8.96 41.69
CA LYS A 783 -2.73 8.83 41.04
C LYS A 783 -2.82 7.95 39.80
N GLU A 784 -1.95 8.22 38.83
CA GLU A 784 -1.78 7.34 37.67
C GLU A 784 -1.15 6.02 38.10
N ALA A 785 -1.77 4.92 37.68
CA ALA A 785 -1.31 3.55 37.85
C ALA A 785 -1.36 2.82 36.50
N LYS A 786 -0.57 1.76 36.36
CA LYS A 786 -0.49 0.94 35.15
C LYS A 786 -0.72 -0.53 35.51
N MET A 787 -1.34 -1.29 34.61
CA MET A 787 -1.43 -2.74 34.68
C MET A 787 -1.15 -3.36 33.31
N THR A 788 -0.31 -4.39 33.28
CA THR A 788 0.00 -5.14 32.06
C THR A 788 -1.02 -6.26 31.90
N LEU A 789 -1.65 -6.33 30.72
CA LEU A 789 -2.74 -7.26 30.42
C LEU A 789 -2.50 -7.94 29.07
N PRO A 790 -3.00 -9.17 28.86
CA PRO A 790 -3.03 -9.77 27.54
C PRO A 790 -4.08 -9.06 26.67
N PHE A 791 -3.74 -8.82 25.40
CA PHE A 791 -4.62 -8.28 24.38
C PHE A 791 -5.30 -9.43 23.63
N THR A 792 -6.52 -9.77 24.06
CA THR A 792 -7.30 -10.89 23.54
C THR A 792 -8.22 -10.44 22.41
N PHE A 793 -8.85 -11.40 21.71
CA PHE A 793 -9.91 -11.10 20.74
C PHE A 793 -11.03 -10.22 21.31
N ALA A 794 -11.35 -10.37 22.61
CA ALA A 794 -12.39 -9.57 23.25
C ALA A 794 -12.01 -8.08 23.36
N ASP A 795 -10.72 -7.78 23.56
CA ASP A 795 -10.22 -6.41 23.65
C ASP A 795 -10.40 -5.67 22.31
N TRP A 796 -10.01 -6.32 21.21
CA TRP A 796 -10.28 -5.81 19.86
C TRP A 796 -11.77 -5.69 19.57
N ALA A 797 -12.55 -6.75 19.84
CA ALA A 797 -13.99 -6.77 19.58
C ALA A 797 -14.75 -5.66 20.34
N LEU A 798 -14.30 -5.29 21.55
CA LEU A 798 -14.89 -4.19 22.31
C LEU A 798 -14.82 -2.84 21.56
N THR A 799 -13.82 -2.66 20.70
CA THR A 799 -13.60 -1.42 19.94
C THR A 799 -14.52 -1.29 18.73
N GLU A 800 -15.15 -2.38 18.28
CA GLU A 800 -15.98 -2.39 17.07
C GLU A 800 -17.49 -2.39 17.38
N GLY A 801 -18.24 -1.59 16.62
CA GLY A 801 -19.70 -1.48 16.75
C GLY A 801 -20.44 -2.80 16.53
N ARG A 802 -19.92 -3.71 15.70
CA ARG A 802 -20.53 -5.00 15.37
C ARG A 802 -20.51 -6.05 16.50
N PHE A 803 -19.76 -5.80 17.59
CA PHE A 803 -19.75 -6.63 18.80
C PHE A 803 -20.24 -5.89 20.06
N ARG A 804 -20.66 -4.63 19.94
CA ARG A 804 -21.01 -3.78 21.09
C ARG A 804 -22.09 -4.38 22.01
N LYS A 805 -23.00 -5.21 21.47
CA LYS A 805 -24.12 -5.80 22.23
C LYS A 805 -23.71 -7.02 23.07
N GLN A 806 -22.49 -7.52 22.87
CA GLN A 806 -21.91 -8.66 23.55
C GLN A 806 -21.18 -8.25 24.83
N PHE A 807 -21.07 -6.95 25.09
CA PHE A 807 -20.40 -6.42 26.26
C PHE A 807 -21.37 -5.68 27.17
N SER A 808 -21.12 -5.74 28.48
CA SER A 808 -21.86 -4.94 29.45
C SER A 808 -20.97 -4.46 30.59
N LYS A 809 -21.12 -3.19 31.00
CA LYS A 809 -20.37 -2.64 32.13
C LYS A 809 -20.93 -3.18 33.45
N ALA A 810 -20.09 -3.84 34.24
CA ALA A 810 -20.47 -4.27 35.59
C ALA A 810 -20.42 -3.06 36.55
N PRO A 811 -21.52 -2.72 37.25
CA PRO A 811 -21.47 -1.71 38.31
C PRO A 811 -20.47 -2.11 39.39
N GLN A 812 -19.71 -1.15 39.93
CA GLN A 812 -18.68 -1.43 40.94
C GLN A 812 -19.25 -2.15 42.19
N ALA A 813 -20.50 -1.85 42.56
CA ALA A 813 -21.20 -2.52 43.66
C ALA A 813 -21.51 -4.01 43.40
N ALA A 814 -21.40 -4.47 42.16
CA ALA A 814 -21.63 -5.86 41.76
C ALA A 814 -20.33 -6.67 41.65
N TRP A 815 -19.16 -6.06 41.90
CA TRP A 815 -17.89 -6.77 41.83
C TRP A 815 -17.79 -7.79 42.97
N ASN A 816 -17.50 -9.03 42.61
CA ASN A 816 -17.34 -10.15 43.52
C ASN A 816 -16.23 -11.10 43.00
N ASP A 817 -15.99 -12.17 43.75
CA ASP A 817 -14.96 -13.19 43.46
C ASP A 817 -15.38 -14.13 42.31
N ASP A 818 -16.66 -14.16 41.93
CA ASP A 818 -17.17 -14.95 40.79
C ASP A 818 -16.85 -14.28 39.43
N MET A 819 -16.35 -13.04 39.45
CA MET A 819 -15.89 -12.35 38.24
C MET A 819 -14.40 -12.62 38.02
N VAL A 820 -14.07 -13.22 36.88
CA VAL A 820 -12.71 -13.67 36.56
C VAL A 820 -12.18 -12.95 35.31
N PRO A 821 -10.92 -12.49 35.28
CA PRO A 821 -10.31 -11.97 34.05
C PRO A 821 -10.43 -12.97 32.90
N LEU A 822 -10.78 -12.50 31.71
CA LEU A 822 -11.10 -13.38 30.58
C LEU A 822 -9.97 -14.36 30.26
N HIS A 823 -8.71 -13.92 30.26
CA HIS A 823 -7.57 -14.79 29.97
C HIS A 823 -7.43 -15.95 30.98
N GLU A 824 -7.60 -15.68 32.28
CA GLU A 824 -7.62 -16.73 33.31
C GLU A 824 -8.82 -17.67 33.11
N PHE A 825 -9.99 -17.12 32.76
CA PHE A 825 -11.18 -17.91 32.47
C PHE A 825 -10.99 -18.86 31.28
N LEU A 826 -10.26 -18.44 30.24
CA LEU A 826 -9.94 -19.26 29.06
C LEU A 826 -9.00 -20.44 29.38
N ASP A 827 -8.20 -20.33 30.45
CA ASP A 827 -7.25 -21.36 30.88
C ASP A 827 -7.87 -22.38 31.85
N MET A 828 -9.09 -22.10 32.34
CA MET A 828 -9.86 -23.03 33.16
C MET A 828 -10.49 -24.13 32.31
N GLU A 829 -10.61 -25.33 32.88
CA GLU A 829 -11.41 -26.42 32.32
C GLU A 829 -12.90 -26.05 32.27
N GLU A 830 -13.65 -26.62 31.32
CA GLU A 830 -15.04 -26.24 31.07
C GLU A 830 -15.94 -26.41 32.32
N ASP A 831 -15.73 -27.46 33.10
CA ASP A 831 -16.48 -27.75 34.34
C ASP A 831 -16.22 -26.73 35.45
N ASP A 832 -15.03 -26.11 35.49
CA ASP A 832 -14.64 -25.15 36.53
C ASP A 832 -15.18 -23.73 36.26
N ARG A 833 -15.73 -23.50 35.06
CA ARG A 833 -16.27 -22.20 34.64
C ARG A 833 -17.71 -21.96 35.10
N GLU A 834 -18.39 -22.98 35.62
CA GLU A 834 -19.80 -22.88 35.99
C GLU A 834 -20.02 -21.83 37.09
N GLY A 835 -20.88 -20.84 36.81
CA GLY A 835 -21.20 -19.76 37.74
C GLY A 835 -20.24 -18.58 37.75
N LEU A 836 -19.15 -18.64 36.96
CA LEU A 836 -18.19 -17.54 36.82
C LEU A 836 -18.59 -16.57 35.69
N PHE A 837 -18.17 -15.32 35.83
CA PHE A 837 -18.47 -14.23 34.89
C PHE A 837 -17.16 -13.65 34.32
N PRO A 838 -16.81 -13.96 33.06
CA PRO A 838 -15.59 -13.46 32.45
C PRO A 838 -15.69 -11.95 32.18
N TYR A 839 -14.60 -11.23 32.44
CA TYR A 839 -14.51 -9.81 32.16
C TYR A 839 -13.14 -9.40 31.60
N ILE A 840 -13.11 -8.28 30.87
CA ILE A 840 -11.88 -7.55 30.53
C ILE A 840 -11.84 -6.21 31.26
N TRP A 841 -10.63 -5.72 31.53
CA TRP A 841 -10.43 -4.41 32.12
C TRP A 841 -10.54 -3.34 31.03
N ALA A 842 -11.21 -2.23 31.36
CA ALA A 842 -11.24 -1.03 30.54
C ALA A 842 -11.23 0.20 31.44
N VAL A 843 -11.11 1.39 30.86
CA VAL A 843 -11.28 2.67 31.56
C VAL A 843 -12.53 3.39 31.08
N ASP A 844 -13.19 4.11 31.98
CA ASP A 844 -14.29 5.00 31.61
C ASP A 844 -13.81 6.41 31.23
N ASN A 845 -14.75 7.29 30.88
CA ASN A 845 -14.45 8.66 30.45
C ASN A 845 -13.73 9.52 31.52
N LYS A 846 -13.63 9.06 32.77
CA LYS A 846 -12.89 9.71 33.86
C LYS A 846 -11.55 9.03 34.12
N ASN A 847 -11.12 8.15 33.21
CA ASN A 847 -9.93 7.32 33.34
C ASN A 847 -9.97 6.40 34.58
N GLN A 848 -11.17 5.99 35.00
CA GLN A 848 -11.36 5.07 36.13
C GLN A 848 -11.55 3.64 35.65
N LEU A 849 -10.96 2.70 36.38
CA LEU A 849 -10.99 1.28 36.04
C LEU A 849 -12.42 0.71 36.08
N MET A 850 -12.78 -0.08 35.08
CA MET A 850 -14.06 -0.77 34.99
C MET A 850 -13.92 -2.21 34.50
N ARG A 851 -14.79 -3.09 35.02
CA ARG A 851 -14.97 -4.46 34.53
C ARG A 851 -16.02 -4.48 33.43
N VAL A 852 -15.63 -4.92 32.25
CA VAL A 852 -16.52 -5.14 31.11
C VAL A 852 -16.80 -6.63 31.00
N LEU A 853 -18.03 -7.03 31.32
CA LEU A 853 -18.47 -8.42 31.21
C LEU A 853 -18.51 -8.83 29.75
N VAL A 854 -18.00 -10.03 29.48
CA VAL A 854 -17.87 -10.61 28.14
C VAL A 854 -18.95 -11.68 27.96
N ALA A 855 -19.77 -11.57 26.90
CA ALA A 855 -20.76 -12.59 26.59
C ALA A 855 -20.11 -13.89 26.10
N GLN A 856 -20.81 -15.00 26.30
CA GLN A 856 -20.34 -16.34 25.93
C GLN A 856 -19.90 -16.44 24.46
N GLU A 857 -20.59 -15.76 23.54
CA GLU A 857 -20.24 -15.78 22.11
C GLU A 857 -18.85 -15.17 21.82
N ILE A 858 -18.42 -14.19 22.62
CA ILE A 858 -17.09 -13.59 22.49
C ILE A 858 -16.04 -14.48 23.15
N VAL A 859 -16.37 -15.13 24.27
CA VAL A 859 -15.49 -16.15 24.88
C VAL A 859 -15.20 -17.25 23.86
N LEU A 860 -16.22 -17.79 23.19
CA LEU A 860 -16.07 -18.79 22.14
C LEU A 860 -15.20 -18.29 20.97
N SER A 861 -15.32 -17.02 20.58
CA SER A 861 -14.42 -16.45 19.57
C SER A 861 -12.98 -16.37 20.07
N CYS A 862 -12.75 -16.04 21.34
CA CYS A 862 -11.39 -16.00 21.91
C CYS A 862 -10.74 -17.38 21.92
N GLU A 863 -11.49 -18.41 22.34
CA GLU A 863 -11.02 -19.79 22.32
C GLU A 863 -10.68 -20.23 20.90
N GLU A 864 -11.60 -20.00 19.97
CA GLU A 864 -11.42 -20.44 18.59
C GLU A 864 -10.28 -19.68 17.87
N ARG A 865 -10.05 -18.41 18.20
CA ARG A 865 -8.86 -17.67 17.71
C ARG A 865 -7.55 -18.16 18.33
N ARG A 866 -7.54 -18.51 19.61
CA ARG A 866 -6.38 -19.14 20.25
C ARG A 866 -6.07 -20.50 19.62
N ASP A 867 -7.09 -21.33 19.41
CA ASP A 867 -6.93 -22.64 18.78
C ASP A 867 -6.44 -22.52 17.34
N PHE A 868 -6.96 -21.56 16.57
CA PHE A 868 -6.48 -21.29 15.22
C PHE A 868 -5.02 -20.83 15.22
N TRP A 869 -4.62 -19.99 16.18
CA TRP A 869 -3.22 -19.60 16.36
C TRP A 869 -2.32 -20.81 16.63
N HIS A 870 -2.74 -21.73 17.49
CA HIS A 870 -2.01 -22.98 17.75
C HIS A 870 -1.86 -23.83 16.49
N GLN A 871 -2.92 -23.94 15.68
CA GLN A 871 -2.86 -24.64 14.39
C GLN A 871 -1.84 -24.01 13.43
N LEU A 872 -1.79 -22.67 13.34
CA LEU A 872 -0.83 -21.98 12.49
C LEU A 872 0.61 -22.20 12.97
N ARG A 873 0.87 -22.13 14.28
CA ARG A 873 2.21 -22.45 14.84
C ARG A 873 2.63 -23.87 14.52
N SER A 874 1.74 -24.83 14.70
CA SER A 874 2.01 -26.24 14.35
C SER A 874 2.33 -26.41 12.86
N LEU A 875 1.59 -25.73 11.97
CA LEU A 875 1.83 -25.78 10.52
C LEU A 875 3.18 -25.16 10.12
N ALA A 876 3.60 -24.07 10.77
CA ALA A 876 4.91 -23.44 10.56
C ALA A 876 6.05 -24.16 11.31
N GLY A 877 5.72 -25.13 12.17
CA GLY A 877 6.71 -25.83 12.99
C GLY A 877 7.30 -25.00 14.13
N GLU A 878 6.53 -24.01 14.60
CA GLU A 878 6.81 -23.11 15.73
C GLU A 878 6.10 -23.57 17.03
N ASP A 879 5.65 -24.82 17.08
CA ASP A 879 5.04 -25.40 18.28
C ASP A 879 6.12 -25.59 19.37
N PRO A 880 5.91 -25.11 20.61
CA PRO A 880 6.81 -25.40 21.72
C PRO A 880 7.09 -26.90 21.93
N ALA A 881 6.12 -27.77 21.58
CA ALA A 881 6.29 -29.22 21.64
C ALA A 881 7.28 -29.78 20.60
N ASP A 882 7.48 -29.09 19.49
CA ASP A 882 8.45 -29.45 18.45
C ASP A 882 9.87 -28.94 18.77
N GLN A 883 10.01 -27.97 19.69
CA GLN A 883 11.29 -27.48 20.20
C GLN A 883 11.89 -28.43 21.26
N VAL A 884 12.01 -29.70 20.90
CA VAL A 884 12.64 -30.70 21.76
C VAL A 884 14.16 -30.48 21.76
N ASP A 885 14.72 -29.97 22.86
CA ASP A 885 16.17 -29.90 23.05
C ASP A 885 16.73 -31.33 23.17
N ALA A 886 17.15 -31.88 22.02
CA ALA A 886 17.75 -33.19 21.91
C ALA A 886 19.02 -33.32 22.79
N ALA A 887 19.71 -32.22 23.10
CA ALA A 887 20.85 -32.23 24.01
C ALA A 887 20.41 -32.33 25.48
N ALA A 888 19.34 -31.63 25.87
CA ALA A 888 18.73 -31.79 27.20
C ALA A 888 18.20 -33.22 27.41
N ILE A 889 17.48 -33.77 26.44
CA ILE A 889 17.00 -35.18 26.51
C ILE A 889 18.17 -36.15 26.53
N ALA A 890 19.21 -35.96 25.70
CA ALA A 890 20.38 -36.83 25.71
C ALA A 890 21.16 -36.74 27.03
N ASN A 891 21.23 -35.56 27.65
CA ASN A 891 21.88 -35.36 28.94
C ASN A 891 21.05 -35.97 30.08
N GLN A 892 19.73 -35.82 30.05
CA GLN A 892 18.82 -36.46 30.99
C GLN A 892 18.88 -37.99 30.87
N ALA A 893 18.83 -38.54 29.65
CA ALA A 893 18.97 -39.95 29.40
C ALA A 893 20.34 -40.49 29.86
N LYS A 894 21.43 -39.73 29.68
CA LYS A 894 22.76 -40.09 30.21
C LYS A 894 22.78 -40.07 31.75
N ALA A 895 22.14 -39.10 32.38
CA ALA A 895 22.06 -39.01 33.85
C ALA A 895 21.23 -40.15 34.44
N GLU A 896 20.08 -40.47 33.84
CA GLU A 896 19.22 -41.58 34.22
C GLU A 896 19.92 -42.94 33.98
N MET A 897 20.65 -43.09 32.87
CA MET A 897 21.45 -44.29 32.60
C MET A 897 22.61 -44.44 33.60
N ALA A 898 23.28 -43.35 33.98
CA ALA A 898 24.33 -43.37 34.99
C ALA A 898 23.78 -43.74 36.39
N GLN A 899 22.61 -43.21 36.76
CA GLN A 899 21.92 -43.59 38.01
C GLN A 899 21.49 -45.06 37.99
N SER A 900 20.91 -45.53 36.88
CA SER A 900 20.50 -46.92 36.67
C SER A 900 21.68 -47.90 36.74
N VAL A 901 22.81 -47.55 36.13
CA VAL A 901 24.04 -48.36 36.17
C VAL A 901 24.63 -48.35 37.57
N ALA A 902 24.64 -47.21 38.27
CA ALA A 902 25.10 -47.11 39.65
C ALA A 902 24.23 -47.95 40.61
N SER A 903 22.90 -47.90 40.47
CA SER A 903 21.97 -48.70 41.28
C SER A 903 22.08 -50.20 40.98
N SER A 904 22.32 -50.57 39.72
CA SER A 904 22.51 -51.97 39.30
C SER A 904 23.86 -52.53 39.75
N LEU A 905 24.91 -51.71 39.76
CA LEU A 905 26.21 -52.09 40.32
C LEU A 905 26.16 -52.20 41.84
N LEU A 906 25.40 -51.33 42.53
CA LEU A 906 25.17 -51.44 43.97
C LEU A 906 24.39 -52.72 44.34
N SER A 907 23.39 -53.10 43.53
CA SER A 907 22.62 -54.33 43.77
C SER A 907 23.42 -55.61 43.51
N LEU A 908 24.39 -55.56 42.59
CA LEU A 908 25.35 -56.65 42.35
C LEU A 908 26.47 -56.73 43.40
N ALA A 909 26.79 -55.61 44.08
CA ALA A 909 27.85 -55.53 45.08
C ALA A 909 27.41 -55.82 46.53
N GLY A 910 26.11 -56.05 46.78
CA GLY A 910 25.61 -56.52 48.08
C GLY A 910 25.79 -55.55 49.25
N GLY A 911 25.76 -54.24 49.01
CA GLY A 911 25.98 -53.20 50.02
C GLY A 911 24.71 -52.49 50.51
N ASP A 912 24.57 -52.38 51.84
CA ASP A 912 23.52 -51.69 52.60
C ASP A 912 23.53 -50.15 52.33
N PRO A 913 22.40 -49.48 52.00
CA PRO A 913 22.39 -48.09 51.51
C PRO A 913 22.31 -47.02 52.62
N SER A 914 22.95 -47.23 53.78
CA SER A 914 22.83 -46.33 54.94
C SER A 914 24.08 -45.52 55.32
N ALA A 915 25.10 -45.45 54.46
CA ALA A 915 26.28 -44.62 54.73
C ALA A 915 26.72 -43.82 53.51
N LEU A 916 26.33 -42.53 53.48
CA LEU A 916 27.14 -41.37 53.06
C LEU A 916 26.22 -40.12 52.96
N GLY A 917 25.73 -39.68 54.11
CA GLY A 917 25.47 -38.26 54.33
C GLY A 917 26.78 -37.60 54.75
N ASP A 918 27.02 -36.40 54.22
CA ASP A 918 28.17 -35.52 54.48
C ASP A 918 29.51 -35.93 53.88
N MET A 919 29.75 -35.52 52.63
CA MET A 919 30.94 -34.75 52.25
C MET A 919 30.74 -34.11 50.87
N ALA A 920 30.39 -32.81 50.82
CA ALA A 920 31.00 -31.81 49.91
C ALA A 920 30.26 -30.47 49.95
N ALA A 921 30.89 -29.48 50.59
CA ALA A 921 30.68 -28.06 50.33
C ALA A 921 32.01 -27.45 49.82
N ALA A 922 32.01 -27.02 48.55
CA ALA A 922 32.79 -25.95 47.85
C ALA A 922 34.32 -25.72 48.14
N PRO A 923 35.05 -24.89 47.36
CA PRO A 923 35.17 -24.71 45.89
C PRO A 923 36.65 -24.67 45.39
N ALA A 924 36.90 -24.90 44.09
CA ALA A 924 38.07 -24.51 43.24
C ALA A 924 38.00 -25.36 41.95
N GLY A 925 38.21 -24.90 40.71
CA GLY A 925 39.23 -23.99 40.19
C GLY A 925 40.18 -24.79 39.27
N GLY A 926 40.05 -24.63 37.94
CA GLY A 926 41.16 -24.79 36.98
C GLY A 926 41.34 -26.11 36.19
N ASN A 927 41.01 -26.04 34.89
CA ASN A 927 41.63 -26.65 33.68
C ASN A 927 41.63 -28.19 33.42
N GLY A 928 40.85 -28.57 32.39
CA GLY A 928 41.40 -28.82 31.04
C GLY A 928 41.46 -30.26 30.50
N ALA A 929 40.49 -30.64 29.65
CA ALA A 929 40.66 -31.48 28.45
C ALA A 929 39.34 -31.49 27.62
N ALA A 930 39.18 -30.50 26.74
CA ALA A 930 39.14 -30.64 25.29
C ALA A 930 37.95 -31.43 24.70
N THR A 931 36.78 -30.79 24.74
CA THR A 931 35.82 -30.81 23.61
C THR A 931 35.92 -29.45 22.91
N SER A 932 36.00 -29.49 21.59
CA SER A 932 36.24 -28.35 20.71
C SER A 932 35.20 -27.24 20.90
N THR A 933 35.59 -26.23 21.66
CA THR A 933 35.01 -24.90 21.60
C THR A 933 35.43 -24.27 20.27
N ALA A 934 34.46 -24.01 19.40
CA ALA A 934 34.62 -22.97 18.41
C ALA A 934 34.89 -21.67 19.17
N THR A 935 35.94 -20.98 18.78
CA THR A 935 36.42 -19.72 19.36
C THR A 935 35.32 -18.66 19.37
N ALA A 936 34.96 -18.17 20.56
CA ALA A 936 34.18 -16.95 20.77
C ALA A 936 35.05 -15.71 20.47
N ALA A 937 35.47 -15.58 19.21
CA ALA A 937 36.32 -14.48 18.73
C ALA A 937 35.63 -13.55 17.72
N ASP A 938 34.46 -13.92 17.18
CA ASP A 938 33.85 -13.21 16.04
C ASP A 938 32.38 -12.80 16.28
N PHE A 939 31.89 -12.71 17.53
CA PHE A 939 30.56 -12.16 17.83
C PHE A 939 30.63 -10.70 18.28
N GLU A 940 30.37 -9.78 17.36
CA GLU A 940 30.05 -8.37 17.62
C GLU A 940 28.52 -8.22 17.78
N PRO A 941 28.03 -7.76 18.95
CA PRO A 941 26.61 -7.59 19.18
C PRO A 941 26.05 -6.39 18.41
N VAL A 942 24.77 -6.44 18.08
CA VAL A 942 24.04 -5.28 17.53
C VAL A 942 24.13 -4.08 18.48
N TRP A 943 24.34 -2.90 17.91
CA TRP A 943 24.33 -1.64 18.65
C TRP A 943 23.67 -0.54 17.83
N ILE A 944 23.26 0.54 18.51
CA ILE A 944 22.57 1.67 17.90
C ILE A 944 23.20 2.99 18.36
N GLU A 945 23.40 3.93 17.44
CA GLU A 945 23.73 5.32 17.76
C GLU A 945 22.47 6.02 18.29
N THR A 946 22.03 5.70 19.52
CA THR A 946 20.78 6.21 20.11
C THR A 946 20.54 7.72 19.94
N PRO A 947 21.55 8.62 20.07
CA PRO A 947 21.36 10.05 19.82
C PRO A 947 20.95 10.41 18.40
N GLU A 948 21.20 9.53 17.43
CA GLU A 948 20.83 9.71 16.03
C GLU A 948 19.43 9.14 15.72
N CYS A 949 18.76 8.49 16.67
CA CYS A 949 17.43 7.91 16.45
C CYS A 949 16.38 8.98 16.12
N THR A 950 15.54 8.68 15.12
CA THR A 950 14.43 9.52 14.64
C THR A 950 13.06 9.07 15.12
N ALA A 951 12.99 8.08 16.02
CA ALA A 951 11.74 7.52 16.53
C ALA A 951 10.76 7.02 15.43
N CYS A 952 11.28 6.50 14.31
CA CYS A 952 10.45 6.05 13.17
C CYS A 952 9.76 4.68 13.36
N ASP A 953 9.76 4.12 14.57
CA ASP A 953 9.15 2.84 14.99
C ASP A 953 9.60 1.52 14.29
N GLU A 954 10.22 1.58 13.11
CA GLU A 954 10.62 0.40 12.32
C GLU A 954 11.37 -0.69 13.11
N CYS A 955 12.39 -0.30 13.89
CA CYS A 955 13.21 -1.28 14.59
C CYS A 955 12.49 -1.95 15.76
N VAL A 956 11.58 -1.24 16.43
CA VAL A 956 10.80 -1.80 17.54
C VAL A 956 9.64 -2.64 17.02
N GLU A 957 9.14 -2.39 15.81
CA GLU A 957 8.14 -3.24 15.16
C GLU A 957 8.77 -4.51 14.56
N ILE A 958 9.94 -4.41 13.92
CA ILE A 958 10.62 -5.55 13.30
C ILE A 958 11.24 -6.48 14.35
N ALA A 959 11.90 -5.92 15.37
CA ALA A 959 12.64 -6.69 16.37
C ALA A 959 12.33 -6.18 17.79
N PRO A 960 11.07 -6.29 18.25
CA PRO A 960 10.58 -5.74 19.52
C PRO A 960 11.28 -6.29 20.77
N GLN A 961 11.86 -7.48 20.68
CA GLN A 961 12.60 -8.07 21.80
C GLN A 961 14.07 -7.64 21.84
N THR A 962 14.56 -7.04 20.76
CA THR A 962 15.92 -6.50 20.63
C THR A 962 15.96 -5.00 20.87
N PHE A 963 14.98 -4.26 20.33
CA PHE A 963 14.90 -2.80 20.44
C PHE A 963 13.68 -2.35 21.23
N GLN A 964 13.85 -1.32 22.05
CA GLN A 964 12.75 -0.62 22.72
C GLN A 964 13.06 0.88 22.80
N TYR A 965 12.03 1.72 22.86
CA TYR A 965 12.20 3.14 23.17
C TYR A 965 12.49 3.38 24.65
N ASN A 966 13.43 4.28 24.93
CA ASN A 966 13.63 4.84 26.27
C ASN A 966 12.62 5.96 26.58
N ASP A 967 12.71 6.56 27.77
CA ASP A 967 11.83 7.66 28.20
C ASP A 967 11.90 8.92 27.31
N ASP A 968 13.02 9.10 26.58
CA ASP A 968 13.23 10.19 25.63
C ASP A 968 12.76 9.85 24.20
N LYS A 969 12.05 8.72 24.01
CA LYS A 969 11.65 8.16 22.71
C LYS A 969 12.82 7.89 21.75
N LEU A 970 13.97 7.47 22.28
CA LEU A 970 15.12 7.03 21.49
C LEU A 970 15.29 5.52 21.60
N ALA A 971 15.49 4.86 20.46
CA ALA A 971 15.64 3.40 20.43
C ALA A 971 16.95 2.97 21.10
N VAL A 972 16.86 1.94 21.94
CA VAL A 972 17.97 1.30 22.64
C VAL A 972 17.92 -0.21 22.45
N VAL A 973 19.09 -0.86 22.47
CA VAL A 973 19.18 -2.33 22.44
C VAL A 973 18.94 -2.86 23.85
N ILE A 974 17.86 -3.61 24.04
CA ILE A 974 17.52 -4.26 25.32
C ILE A 974 18.08 -5.68 25.41
N ASN A 975 18.15 -6.41 24.28
CA ASN A 975 18.73 -7.75 24.21
C ASN A 975 19.27 -8.05 22.79
N PRO A 976 20.60 -8.05 22.58
CA PRO A 976 21.19 -8.19 21.25
C PRO A 976 21.08 -9.59 20.62
N SER A 977 20.50 -10.57 21.32
CA SER A 977 20.37 -11.95 20.85
C SER A 977 18.95 -12.50 21.00
N ALA A 978 17.95 -11.63 21.18
CA ALA A 978 16.55 -12.05 21.32
C ALA A 978 15.90 -12.40 19.98
N ASN A 979 16.11 -11.56 18.95
CA ASN A 979 15.58 -11.77 17.61
C ASN A 979 16.60 -12.48 16.70
N SER A 980 16.11 -12.99 15.57
CA SER A 980 16.95 -13.57 14.51
C SER A 980 17.88 -12.51 13.91
N TYR A 981 19.04 -12.96 13.39
CA TYR A 981 19.94 -12.05 12.71
C TYR A 981 19.29 -11.42 11.46
N LYS A 982 18.39 -12.15 10.78
CA LYS A 982 17.57 -11.64 9.68
C LYS A 982 16.75 -10.41 10.08
N GLU A 983 16.04 -10.46 11.21
CA GLU A 983 15.23 -9.33 11.71
C GLU A 983 16.11 -8.12 12.05
N ILE A 984 17.27 -8.36 12.68
CA ILE A 984 18.22 -7.29 13.01
C ILE A 984 18.74 -6.60 11.75
N VAL A 985 19.12 -7.37 10.72
CA VAL A 985 19.57 -6.82 9.43
C VAL A 985 18.45 -6.04 8.75
N LYS A 986 17.21 -6.54 8.76
CA LYS A 986 16.04 -5.82 8.24
C LYS A 986 15.80 -4.51 9.00
N ALA A 987 15.92 -4.50 10.33
CA ALA A 987 15.76 -3.29 11.13
C ALA A 987 16.80 -2.22 10.75
N ALA A 988 18.06 -2.60 10.51
CA ALA A 988 19.08 -1.69 10.02
C ALA A 988 18.79 -1.19 8.60
N GLU A 989 18.30 -2.06 7.71
CA GLU A 989 17.93 -1.69 6.34
C GLU A 989 16.84 -0.64 6.25
N LYS A 990 15.92 -0.65 7.20
CA LYS A 990 14.79 0.27 7.23
C LYS A 990 14.97 1.49 8.11
N CYS A 991 15.96 1.50 9.00
CA CYS A 991 16.23 2.64 9.87
C CYS A 991 16.37 3.95 9.06
N THR A 992 15.42 4.87 9.21
CA THR A 992 15.43 6.18 8.50
C THR A 992 16.67 7.00 8.83
N ALA A 993 17.17 6.87 10.05
CA ALA A 993 18.38 7.51 10.53
C ALA A 993 19.68 6.81 10.09
N GLU A 994 19.61 5.56 9.61
CA GLU A 994 20.79 4.70 9.36
C GLU A 994 21.72 4.57 10.58
N CYS A 995 21.16 4.47 11.79
CA CYS A 995 21.89 4.50 13.06
C CYS A 995 22.05 3.11 13.73
N ILE A 996 21.57 2.05 13.09
CA ILE A 996 21.60 0.67 13.63
C ILE A 996 22.73 -0.10 12.95
N HIS A 997 23.56 -0.74 13.76
CA HIS A 997 24.69 -1.55 13.35
C HIS A 997 24.43 -3.02 13.73
N PRO A 998 24.08 -3.90 12.77
CA PRO A 998 23.70 -5.29 13.06
C PRO A 998 24.73 -6.13 13.79
N GLY A 999 26.02 -5.77 13.72
CA GLY A 999 27.11 -6.61 14.21
C GLY A 999 27.21 -7.92 13.41
N THR A 1000 27.61 -9.00 14.05
CA THR A 1000 27.75 -10.33 13.42
C THR A 1000 26.65 -11.29 13.92
N PRO A 1001 26.29 -12.34 13.15
CA PRO A 1001 25.27 -13.29 13.56
C PRO A 1001 25.62 -14.03 14.85
N TRP A 1002 24.70 -14.02 15.82
CA TRP A 1002 24.86 -14.79 17.07
C TRP A 1002 24.58 -16.29 16.87
N ASN A 1003 23.78 -16.65 15.85
CA ASN A 1003 23.47 -18.03 15.47
C ASN A 1003 23.87 -18.31 14.00
N MET A 1004 25.01 -18.98 13.83
CA MET A 1004 25.53 -19.37 12.50
C MET A 1004 24.69 -20.44 11.77
N SER A 1005 23.65 -20.97 12.41
CA SER A 1005 22.79 -22.02 11.83
C SER A 1005 21.50 -21.47 11.21
N GLU A 1006 21.28 -20.15 11.27
CA GLU A 1006 20.14 -19.51 10.60
C GLU A 1006 20.22 -19.67 9.06
N LYS A 1007 19.05 -19.70 8.41
CA LYS A 1007 18.94 -19.77 6.94
C LYS A 1007 19.52 -18.49 6.33
N ASP A 1008 20.24 -18.62 5.21
CA ASP A 1008 20.79 -17.51 4.44
C ASP A 1008 21.80 -16.59 5.15
N ILE A 1009 22.47 -17.05 6.23
CA ILE A 1009 23.43 -16.25 7.01
C ILE A 1009 24.53 -15.58 6.17
N GLU A 1010 25.08 -16.26 5.15
CA GLU A 1010 26.12 -15.66 4.29
C GLU A 1010 25.56 -14.45 3.51
N LYS A 1011 24.32 -14.55 3.01
CA LYS A 1011 23.63 -13.45 2.31
C LYS A 1011 23.30 -12.31 3.26
N LEU A 1012 22.84 -12.63 4.48
CA LEU A 1012 22.53 -11.64 5.51
C LEU A 1012 23.78 -10.91 6.01
N THR A 1013 24.89 -11.62 6.17
CA THR A 1013 26.17 -11.02 6.57
C THR A 1013 26.64 -10.02 5.52
N LYS A 1014 26.56 -10.37 4.23
CA LYS A 1014 26.88 -9.46 3.13
C LYS A 1014 25.97 -8.23 3.09
N ARG A 1015 24.67 -8.39 3.40
CA ARG A 1015 23.73 -7.27 3.50
C ARG A 1015 24.05 -6.34 4.66
N ALA A 1016 24.51 -6.89 5.79
CA ALA A 1016 24.87 -6.14 6.98
C ALA A 1016 26.16 -5.30 6.80
N GLU A 1017 27.07 -5.67 5.90
CA GLU A 1017 28.38 -5.01 5.70
C GLU A 1017 28.28 -3.49 5.50
N LYS A 1018 27.21 -3.00 4.86
CA LYS A 1018 27.02 -1.55 4.63
C LYS A 1018 26.57 -0.76 5.87
N TYR A 1019 26.21 -1.45 6.95
CA TYR A 1019 25.77 -0.90 8.22
C TYR A 1019 26.75 -1.17 9.37
N GLN A 1020 27.94 -1.73 9.09
CA GLN A 1020 28.98 -1.94 10.11
C GLN A 1020 29.77 -0.66 10.37
#